data_AF-A0A2M7NAX4-F1
#
_entry.id   AF-A0A2M7NAX4-F1
#
_cell.length_a   1.000
_cell.length_b   1.000
_cell.length_c   1.000
_cell.angle_alpha   90.00
_cell.angle_beta   90.00
_cell.angle_gamma   90.00
#
_symmetry.space_group_name_H-M   'P 1'
#
loop_
_entity.id
_entity.type
_entity.pdbx_description
1 polymer ?
#
loop_
_entity_poly.entity_id
_entity_poly.type
_entity_poly.pdbx_seq_one_letter_code
_entity_poly.pdbx_strand_id
1 'polypeptide(L)'
;MFLKKNIFLIIIFLQSLLSICQNEEIVFPIKHSFSITSLKYFNDKKYIVTTSSDCTIKLWLANQNVLLKTFTGHTDVVNCADFSEKNNLIISGSNDSLIIIWNVLTSDIKFKISLNEKVTTLAIIKNNKLVAGTSNGKIILINIISGEIENTFTIQDSKITCISLLKDENKFIAATSKQNENDDAIGDVERKGSLYLFDLENFNKPIAISNYKEDVNYICLSADSEKFASSAKNGMVRVWNTKEYIEEISFKNYNLIPEFLFFSPNNKMVAVASQKTNKINIWRITGEKLFDFNIKSGKIIYGEFDKESLEMSICNNLGSYEVYDLDARRGENLGEFLQNESYVTSIAISKTSNFLAFGFGNGIIRGFNLNTSLPVKYTMPQSTKVLSLSFSNDEKKLYVSNDQLIISFENSNKLDVGSSFLSFLENATGNIKNIITYNSEYTTSLANIPDYCISGLNSGVLKFYQNENSKEISQYRLHDYDIININVSADNKQLVTCSADATAKAWKIDGTKLTQSNIYQYNNEVINAYYIAINKLFIANIKGEGIKINDKNKISVNINNDFSDIAVNEKDSVLYAALNNSTSCLSYSFNGNKIWEFKEISLKILFISFSSKYNMLFCVLENGNIVLLDAKNGKKIATLIIFDNNNWLIYTPDNFFDASKTVINNTNIVSNLNILPHENIEKFYQNGILAKLLKL
;
A
#
# COMPACT_ATOMS: atom_id res chain seq x y z
N MET A 1 -52.44 7.47 15.62
CA MET A 1 -52.06 8.49 14.60
C MET A 1 -50.64 9.03 14.82
N PHE A 2 -50.17 9.18 16.06
CA PHE A 2 -48.80 9.61 16.40
C PHE A 2 -47.70 8.61 15.97
N LEU A 3 -47.94 7.29 16.10
CA LEU A 3 -46.99 6.25 15.68
C LEU A 3 -46.76 6.21 14.15
N LYS A 4 -47.79 6.47 13.33
CA LYS A 4 -47.67 6.46 11.86
C LYS A 4 -46.84 7.65 11.33
N LYS A 5 -46.87 8.80 12.02
CA LYS A 5 -46.11 10.00 11.63
C LYS A 5 -44.60 9.83 11.88
N ASN A 6 -44.24 9.14 12.97
CA ASN A 6 -42.84 8.85 13.30
C ASN A 6 -42.25 7.75 12.40
N ILE A 7 -43.02 6.73 12.05
CA ILE A 7 -42.57 5.69 11.10
C ILE A 7 -42.36 6.30 9.71
N PHE A 8 -43.20 7.24 9.28
CA PHE A 8 -43.04 7.93 7.99
C PHE A 8 -41.81 8.86 7.97
N LEU A 9 -41.52 9.58 9.06
CA LEU A 9 -40.28 10.36 9.18
C LEU A 9 -39.03 9.46 9.21
N ILE A 10 -39.09 8.31 9.87
CA ILE A 10 -38.00 7.32 9.89
C ILE A 10 -37.75 6.73 8.51
N ILE A 11 -38.80 6.46 7.72
CA ILE A 11 -38.66 5.96 6.34
C ILE A 11 -38.07 7.03 5.41
N ILE A 12 -38.47 8.30 5.55
CA ILE A 12 -37.86 9.40 4.77
C ILE A 12 -36.40 9.61 5.18
N PHE A 13 -36.07 9.52 6.48
CA PHE A 13 -34.70 9.64 6.98
C PHE A 13 -33.81 8.46 6.51
N LEU A 14 -34.36 7.24 6.49
CA LEU A 14 -33.70 6.05 5.95
C LEU A 14 -33.55 6.11 4.43
N GLN A 15 -34.54 6.65 3.69
CA GLN A 15 -34.42 6.88 2.24
C GLN A 15 -33.42 7.98 1.92
N SER A 16 -33.32 9.05 2.73
CA SER A 16 -32.25 10.04 2.58
C SER A 16 -30.88 9.45 2.90
N LEU A 17 -30.75 8.58 3.91
CA LEU A 17 -29.50 7.86 4.18
C LEU A 17 -29.13 6.88 3.04
N LEU A 18 -30.12 6.16 2.48
CA LEU A 18 -29.91 5.27 1.34
C LEU A 18 -29.55 6.03 0.05
N SER A 19 -29.95 7.30 -0.05
CA SER A 19 -29.58 8.20 -1.15
C SER A 19 -28.22 8.88 -0.94
N ILE A 20 -27.73 8.95 0.31
CA ILE A 20 -26.37 9.43 0.65
C ILE A 20 -25.33 8.32 0.47
N CYS A 21 -25.75 7.05 0.38
CA CYS A 21 -24.88 5.91 0.05
C CYS A 21 -24.73 5.65 -1.46
N GLN A 22 -25.03 6.62 -2.33
CA GLN A 22 -24.71 6.53 -3.76
C GLN A 22 -23.58 7.51 -4.12
N ASN A 23 -22.48 6.91 -4.56
CA ASN A 23 -21.37 7.54 -5.29
C ASN A 23 -20.49 8.53 -4.53
N GLU A 24 -19.64 8.00 -3.65
CA GLU A 24 -18.26 8.52 -3.55
C GLU A 24 -17.30 7.32 -3.50
N GLU A 25 -17.01 6.79 -4.69
CA GLU A 25 -15.92 5.85 -4.86
C GLU A 25 -14.59 6.64 -4.81
N ILE A 26 -13.85 6.45 -3.72
CA ILE A 26 -12.53 7.02 -3.45
C ILE A 26 -11.40 6.23 -4.15
N VAL A 27 -10.87 6.78 -5.24
CA VAL A 27 -9.72 6.32 -6.07
C VAL A 27 -8.44 6.60 -5.28
N PHE A 28 -7.52 5.66 -4.96
CA PHE A 28 -6.10 6.05 -4.78
C PHE A 28 -5.04 4.95 -5.05
N PRO A 29 -3.87 5.33 -5.59
CA PRO A 29 -2.65 4.52 -5.50
C PRO A 29 -2.13 4.50 -4.05
N ILE A 30 -1.68 3.34 -3.56
CA ILE A 30 -1.29 3.12 -2.15
C ILE A 30 0.14 3.61 -1.86
N LYS A 31 0.81 4.20 -2.85
CA LYS A 31 2.10 4.85 -2.73
C LYS A 31 2.05 6.20 -3.45
N HIS A 32 2.91 7.13 -3.02
CA HIS A 32 3.14 8.34 -3.80
C HIS A 32 3.84 8.00 -5.13
N SER A 33 3.35 8.53 -6.25
CA SER A 33 3.92 8.24 -7.58
C SER A 33 5.26 8.94 -7.82
N PHE A 34 5.58 9.94 -7.01
CA PHE A 34 6.84 10.67 -7.02
C PHE A 34 7.35 10.90 -5.60
N SER A 35 8.54 11.51 -5.50
CA SER A 35 9.24 11.75 -4.24
C SER A 35 8.34 12.41 -3.18
N ILE A 36 8.32 11.83 -1.99
CA ILE A 36 7.72 12.43 -0.80
C ILE A 36 8.57 13.64 -0.40
N THR A 37 7.93 14.74 -0.05
CA THR A 37 8.55 16.04 0.27
C THR A 37 8.47 16.38 1.75
N SER A 38 7.43 15.89 2.45
CA SER A 38 7.24 16.11 3.88
C SER A 38 6.45 14.98 4.52
N LEU A 39 6.64 14.81 5.82
CA LEU A 39 5.97 13.84 6.66
C LEU A 39 5.73 14.44 8.06
N LYS A 40 4.54 14.24 8.62
CA LYS A 40 4.18 14.65 9.98
C LYS A 40 3.37 13.58 10.70
N TYR A 41 3.78 13.23 11.91
CA TYR A 41 2.99 12.42 12.84
C TYR A 41 1.99 13.28 13.60
N PHE A 42 0.83 12.72 13.95
CA PHE A 42 -0.15 13.35 14.83
C PHE A 42 -0.97 12.34 15.64
N ASN A 43 -1.65 12.82 16.68
CA ASN A 43 -2.43 12.06 17.67
C ASN A 43 -1.60 10.94 18.30
N ASP A 44 -0.56 11.32 19.06
CA ASP A 44 0.41 10.40 19.67
C ASP A 44 0.99 9.38 18.69
N LYS A 45 1.41 9.88 17.53
CA LYS A 45 1.97 9.08 16.42
C LYS A 45 1.02 8.03 15.87
N LYS A 46 -0.29 8.09 16.13
CA LYS A 46 -1.26 7.15 15.56
C LYS A 46 -1.41 7.33 14.05
N TYR A 47 -1.28 8.55 13.57
CA TYR A 47 -1.47 8.88 12.16
C TYR A 47 -0.27 9.61 11.58
N ILE A 48 -0.12 9.51 10.26
CA ILE A 48 0.92 10.21 9.49
C ILE A 48 0.25 10.98 8.35
N VAL A 49 0.65 12.23 8.13
CA VAL A 49 0.38 12.94 6.87
C VAL A 49 1.66 12.98 6.06
N THR A 50 1.59 12.60 4.78
CA THR A 50 2.70 12.74 3.83
C THR A 50 2.30 13.61 2.66
N THR A 51 3.25 14.37 2.13
CA THR A 51 3.09 15.18 0.91
C THR A 51 4.09 14.77 -0.14
N SER A 52 3.81 14.99 -1.42
CA SER A 52 4.68 14.54 -2.49
C SER A 52 4.72 15.46 -3.70
N SER A 53 5.78 15.29 -4.50
CA SER A 53 5.89 15.79 -5.86
C SER A 53 4.84 15.24 -6.82
N ASP A 54 4.06 14.23 -6.42
CA ASP A 54 2.91 13.74 -7.19
C ASP A 54 1.65 14.61 -7.06
N CYS A 55 1.79 15.79 -6.44
CA CYS A 55 0.71 16.76 -6.21
C CYS A 55 -0.38 16.27 -5.24
N THR A 56 -0.14 15.17 -4.52
CA THR A 56 -1.10 14.61 -3.55
C THR A 56 -0.61 14.69 -2.11
N ILE A 57 -1.56 14.68 -1.19
CA ILE A 57 -1.32 14.45 0.23
C ILE A 57 -1.92 13.10 0.60
N LYS A 58 -1.25 12.32 1.43
CA LYS A 58 -1.76 11.04 1.92
C LYS A 58 -1.80 11.04 3.45
N LEU A 59 -2.89 10.50 3.99
CA LEU A 59 -3.09 10.30 5.42
C LEU A 59 -3.02 8.81 5.71
N TRP A 60 -2.21 8.42 6.68
CA TRP A 60 -1.93 7.04 7.03
C TRP A 60 -2.20 6.77 8.50
N LEU A 61 -2.42 5.50 8.82
CA LEU A 61 -2.31 4.97 10.17
C LEU A 61 -0.88 4.48 10.38
N ALA A 62 -0.13 5.13 11.27
CA ALA A 62 1.30 4.93 11.47
C ALA A 62 1.67 3.49 11.84
N ASN A 63 1.02 2.95 12.87
CA ASN A 63 1.40 1.67 13.46
C ASN A 63 1.10 0.47 12.54
N GLN A 64 0.38 0.69 11.44
CA GLN A 64 -0.10 -0.34 10.54
C GLN A 64 0.24 -0.05 9.07
N ASN A 65 0.89 1.07 8.78
CA ASN A 65 1.21 1.53 7.41
C ASN A 65 0.01 1.49 6.45
N VAL A 66 -1.19 1.81 6.95
CA VAL A 66 -2.43 1.80 6.16
C VAL A 66 -2.69 3.18 5.61
N LEU A 67 -2.86 3.30 4.29
CA LEU A 67 -3.38 4.52 3.68
C LEU A 67 -4.86 4.67 4.05
N LEU A 68 -5.20 5.73 4.76
CA LEU A 68 -6.58 6.05 5.14
C LEU A 68 -7.26 6.90 4.08
N LYS A 69 -6.57 7.95 3.62
CA LYS A 69 -7.10 8.91 2.64
C LYS A 69 -5.98 9.46 1.78
N THR A 70 -6.32 9.88 0.58
CA THR A 70 -5.46 10.80 -0.19
C THR A 70 -6.30 12.01 -0.55
N PHE A 71 -5.63 13.15 -0.64
CA PHE A 71 -6.24 14.43 -0.96
C PHE A 71 -5.62 14.89 -2.28
N THR A 72 -6.49 15.11 -3.26
CA THR A 72 -6.15 15.59 -4.61
C THR A 72 -6.74 16.97 -4.83
N GLY A 73 -5.95 17.89 -5.35
CA GLY A 73 -6.42 19.26 -5.63
C GLY A 73 -5.33 20.31 -5.77
N HIS A 74 -4.10 20.00 -5.35
CA HIS A 74 -2.92 20.76 -5.78
C HIS A 74 -2.54 20.41 -7.23
N THR A 75 -1.98 21.38 -7.94
CA THR A 75 -1.57 21.22 -9.35
C THR A 75 -0.06 21.17 -9.55
N ASP A 76 0.70 21.29 -8.47
CA ASP A 76 2.16 21.21 -8.44
C ASP A 76 2.62 20.59 -7.10
N VAL A 77 3.92 20.34 -6.97
CA VAL A 77 4.58 19.70 -5.83
C VAL A 77 4.08 20.27 -4.50
N VAL A 78 3.49 19.40 -3.68
CA VAL A 78 3.11 19.76 -2.30
C VAL A 78 4.38 19.71 -1.46
N ASN A 79 4.78 20.81 -0.85
CA ASN A 79 6.06 20.91 -0.12
C ASN A 79 5.92 20.55 1.36
N CYS A 80 4.76 20.80 1.96
CA CYS A 80 4.54 20.65 3.38
C CYS A 80 3.06 20.42 3.70
N ALA A 81 2.80 19.71 4.80
CA ALA A 81 1.47 19.63 5.40
C ALA A 81 1.56 19.55 6.92
N ASP A 82 0.48 19.94 7.60
CA ASP A 82 0.33 19.88 9.04
C ASP A 82 -1.12 19.59 9.42
N PHE A 83 -1.35 19.15 10.67
CA PHE A 83 -2.63 18.64 11.14
C PHE A 83 -3.17 19.40 12.35
N SER A 84 -4.41 19.89 12.25
CA SER A 84 -5.13 20.50 13.36
C SER A 84 -6.01 19.47 14.05
N GLU A 85 -5.55 18.91 15.17
CA GLU A 85 -6.30 17.90 15.94
C GLU A 85 -7.64 18.43 16.45
N LYS A 86 -7.65 19.66 16.96
CA LYS A 86 -8.86 20.28 17.50
C LYS A 86 -9.99 20.39 16.48
N ASN A 87 -9.65 20.58 15.21
CA ASN A 87 -10.61 20.90 14.16
C ASN A 87 -10.74 19.81 13.10
N ASN A 88 -9.99 18.70 13.22
CA ASN A 88 -9.88 17.65 12.21
C ASN A 88 -9.58 18.21 10.80
N LEU A 89 -8.56 19.08 10.71
CA LEU A 89 -8.14 19.70 9.46
C LEU A 89 -6.73 19.26 9.07
N ILE A 90 -6.52 19.00 7.78
CA ILE A 90 -5.18 18.95 7.18
C ILE A 90 -4.96 20.28 6.46
N ILE A 91 -3.78 20.87 6.60
CA ILE A 91 -3.37 22.05 5.87
C ILE A 91 -2.15 21.71 5.05
N SER A 92 -2.17 22.03 3.76
CA SER A 92 -1.07 21.75 2.84
C SER A 92 -0.62 23.01 2.10
N GLY A 93 0.68 23.11 1.82
CA GLY A 93 1.29 24.19 1.05
C GLY A 93 2.11 23.64 -0.12
N SER A 94 2.00 24.28 -1.29
CA SER A 94 2.55 23.78 -2.54
C SER A 94 3.27 24.85 -3.37
N ASN A 95 4.03 24.38 -4.37
CA ASN A 95 4.59 25.18 -5.46
C ASN A 95 3.52 25.81 -6.36
N ASP A 96 2.27 25.34 -6.33
CA ASP A 96 1.16 25.97 -7.05
C ASP A 96 0.71 27.30 -6.43
N SER A 97 1.44 27.78 -5.42
CA SER A 97 1.20 29.03 -4.70
C SER A 97 -0.10 29.03 -3.88
N LEU A 98 -0.64 27.85 -3.59
CA LEU A 98 -1.82 27.67 -2.76
C LEU A 98 -1.47 27.07 -1.40
N ILE A 99 -2.25 27.51 -0.41
CA ILE A 99 -2.53 26.74 0.80
C ILE A 99 -3.93 26.16 0.67
N ILE A 100 -4.06 24.85 0.86
CA ILE A 100 -5.36 24.18 0.87
C ILE A 100 -5.63 23.64 2.27
N ILE A 101 -6.82 23.95 2.79
CA ILE A 101 -7.32 23.45 4.07
C ILE A 101 -8.37 22.39 3.77
N TRP A 102 -8.16 21.18 4.28
CA TRP A 102 -8.97 19.99 4.01
C TRP A 102 -9.73 19.58 5.26
N ASN A 103 -10.98 19.16 5.09
CA ASN A 103 -11.69 18.43 6.13
C ASN A 103 -11.23 16.97 6.12
N VAL A 104 -10.71 16.49 7.25
CA VAL A 104 -10.18 15.13 7.35
C VAL A 104 -11.27 14.07 7.25
N LEU A 105 -12.48 14.35 7.75
CA LEU A 105 -13.58 13.38 7.80
C LEU A 105 -14.27 13.22 6.45
N THR A 106 -14.48 14.31 5.70
CA THR A 106 -15.14 14.26 4.38
C THR A 106 -14.14 14.17 3.22
N SER A 107 -12.87 14.51 3.44
CA SER A 107 -11.85 14.68 2.39
C SER A 107 -12.03 15.92 1.50
N ASP A 108 -13.00 16.77 1.80
CA ASP A 108 -13.29 17.95 0.98
C ASP A 108 -12.36 19.11 1.26
N ILE A 109 -12.22 19.97 0.25
CA ILE A 109 -11.53 21.25 0.36
C ILE A 109 -12.45 22.24 1.09
N LYS A 110 -12.01 22.67 2.28
CA LYS A 110 -12.67 23.72 3.06
C LYS A 110 -12.31 25.11 2.53
N PHE A 111 -11.02 25.36 2.30
CA PHE A 111 -10.53 26.64 1.77
C PHE A 111 -9.36 26.43 0.80
N LYS A 112 -9.28 27.31 -0.19
CA LYS A 112 -8.08 27.52 -1.03
C LYS A 112 -7.62 28.96 -0.86
N ILE A 113 -6.39 29.16 -0.41
CA ILE A 113 -5.81 30.48 -0.15
C ILE A 113 -4.65 30.67 -1.11
N SER A 114 -4.75 31.66 -2.00
CA SER A 114 -3.71 31.97 -2.99
C SER A 114 -2.74 33.03 -2.47
N LEU A 115 -1.45 32.72 -2.52
CA LEU A 115 -0.39 33.58 -2.01
C LEU A 115 0.49 34.21 -3.09
N ASN A 116 0.24 33.88 -4.37
CA ASN A 116 1.04 34.27 -5.55
C ASN A 116 2.52 33.87 -5.50
N GLU A 117 2.92 33.08 -4.51
CA GLU A 117 4.29 32.66 -4.25
C GLU A 117 4.29 31.22 -3.75
N LYS A 118 5.36 30.46 -4.05
CA LYS A 118 5.49 29.07 -3.63
C LYS A 118 5.52 28.97 -2.11
N VAL A 119 4.74 28.06 -1.54
CA VAL A 119 4.72 27.81 -0.10
C VAL A 119 5.77 26.77 0.22
N THR A 120 6.77 27.15 1.01
CA THR A 120 7.94 26.30 1.30
C THR A 120 7.78 25.54 2.60
N THR A 121 7.12 26.14 3.60
CA THR A 121 6.96 25.57 4.93
C THR A 121 5.71 26.13 5.59
N LEU A 122 5.13 25.37 6.51
CA LEU A 122 3.97 25.78 7.29
C LEU A 122 4.01 25.13 8.68
N ALA A 123 3.37 25.79 9.65
CA ALA A 123 3.24 25.28 11.01
C ALA A 123 1.96 25.83 11.68
N ILE A 124 1.18 24.96 12.29
CA ILE A 124 -0.03 25.34 13.03
C ILE A 124 0.35 25.83 14.41
N ILE A 125 0.00 27.08 14.70
CA ILE A 125 0.10 27.69 16.03
C ILE A 125 -1.23 27.47 16.77
N LYS A 126 -1.19 27.44 18.11
CA LYS A 126 -2.41 27.36 18.92
C LYS A 126 -3.41 28.47 18.58
N ASN A 127 -4.66 28.31 19.04
CA ASN A 127 -5.78 29.22 18.78
C ASN A 127 -6.20 29.30 17.30
N ASN A 128 -6.11 28.17 16.59
CA ASN A 128 -6.55 28.05 15.21
C ASN A 128 -5.78 28.98 14.25
N LYS A 129 -4.51 29.22 14.53
CA LYS A 129 -3.63 30.02 13.67
C LYS A 129 -2.67 29.12 12.91
N LEU A 130 -2.28 29.55 11.74
CA LEU A 130 -1.30 28.90 10.89
C LEU A 130 -0.29 29.96 10.49
N VAL A 131 0.99 29.61 10.53
CA VAL A 131 2.04 30.42 9.89
C VAL A 131 2.57 29.67 8.68
N ALA A 132 2.66 30.38 7.55
CA ALA A 132 3.24 29.88 6.32
C ALA A 132 4.43 30.73 5.89
N GLY A 133 5.50 30.07 5.45
CA GLY A 133 6.67 30.69 4.83
C GLY A 133 6.65 30.49 3.32
N THR A 134 7.11 31.49 2.58
CA THR A 134 7.16 31.44 1.10
C THR A 134 8.57 31.52 0.54
N SER A 135 8.68 31.19 -0.75
CA SER A 135 9.94 31.29 -1.49
C SER A 135 10.50 32.71 -1.54
N ASN A 136 9.66 33.75 -1.50
CA ASN A 136 10.04 35.18 -1.57
C ASN A 136 10.09 35.86 -0.18
N GLY A 137 10.27 35.08 0.89
CA GLY A 137 10.57 35.65 2.21
C GLY A 137 9.35 36.18 2.95
N LYS A 138 8.13 35.89 2.47
CA LYS A 138 6.90 36.24 3.18
C LYS A 138 6.63 35.22 4.28
N ILE A 139 6.25 35.72 5.44
CA ILE A 139 5.70 34.97 6.56
C ILE A 139 4.27 35.46 6.76
N ILE A 140 3.33 34.54 6.65
CA ILE A 140 1.90 34.85 6.54
C ILE A 140 1.18 34.14 7.68
N LEU A 141 0.41 34.91 8.45
CA LEU A 141 -0.43 34.42 9.54
C LEU A 141 -1.87 34.26 9.03
N ILE A 142 -2.43 33.07 9.20
CA ILE A 142 -3.73 32.68 8.65
C ILE A 142 -4.60 32.11 9.78
N ASN A 143 -5.87 32.49 9.77
CA ASN A 143 -6.88 31.84 10.61
C ASN A 143 -7.42 30.59 9.91
N ILE A 144 -7.24 29.40 10.50
CA ILE A 144 -7.66 28.15 9.83
C ILE A 144 -9.17 27.90 9.89
N ILE A 145 -9.91 28.67 10.70
CA ILE A 145 -11.37 28.54 10.78
C ILE A 145 -12.05 29.37 9.69
N SER A 146 -11.64 30.63 9.51
CA SER A 146 -12.20 31.52 8.49
C SER A 146 -11.49 31.45 7.14
N GLY A 147 -10.24 30.99 7.10
CA GLY A 147 -9.39 31.00 5.90
C GLY A 147 -8.82 32.38 5.58
N GLU A 148 -8.97 33.36 6.48
CA GLU A 148 -8.51 34.74 6.27
C GLU A 148 -7.03 34.91 6.62
N ILE A 149 -6.34 35.73 5.83
CA ILE A 149 -4.98 36.18 6.13
C ILE A 149 -5.08 37.29 7.19
N GLU A 150 -4.61 37.00 8.40
CA GLU A 150 -4.62 37.95 9.52
C GLU A 150 -3.45 38.94 9.42
N ASN A 151 -2.27 38.46 9.01
CA ASN A 151 -1.08 39.31 8.91
C ASN A 151 -0.07 38.78 7.90
N THR A 152 0.81 39.66 7.41
CA THR A 152 1.90 39.31 6.49
C THR A 152 3.10 40.16 6.77
N PHE A 153 4.25 39.52 6.92
CA PHE A 153 5.55 40.16 7.07
C PHE A 153 6.49 39.68 5.97
N THR A 154 7.26 40.58 5.37
CA THR A 154 8.20 40.22 4.29
C THR A 154 9.63 40.50 4.74
N ILE A 155 10.45 39.45 4.75
CA ILE A 155 11.89 39.58 4.91
C ILE A 155 12.49 39.77 3.51
N GLN A 156 13.01 40.96 3.23
CA GLN A 156 13.53 41.33 1.91
C GLN A 156 14.67 40.40 1.45
N ASP A 157 14.73 40.14 0.14
CA ASP A 157 15.77 39.36 -0.56
C ASP A 157 16.04 37.98 0.04
N SER A 158 15.01 37.35 0.61
CA SER A 158 15.15 36.08 1.32
C SER A 158 14.11 35.06 0.89
N LYS A 159 14.42 33.80 1.13
CA LYS A 159 13.53 32.65 1.04
C LYS A 159 13.35 32.07 2.43
N ILE A 160 12.11 31.81 2.84
CA ILE A 160 11.86 31.08 4.09
C ILE A 160 12.11 29.59 3.82
N THR A 161 13.04 28.99 4.56
CA THR A 161 13.42 27.59 4.37
C THR A 161 12.73 26.65 5.34
N CYS A 162 12.54 27.10 6.58
CA CYS A 162 11.94 26.29 7.64
C CYS A 162 11.32 27.20 8.71
N ILE A 163 10.19 26.76 9.28
CA ILE A 163 9.58 27.35 10.47
C ILE A 163 9.51 26.28 11.56
N SER A 164 9.85 26.67 12.79
CA SER A 164 9.80 25.80 13.96
C SER A 164 9.09 26.50 15.12
N LEU A 165 8.16 25.80 15.78
CA LEU A 165 7.30 26.35 16.82
C LEU A 165 7.92 26.20 18.19
N LEU A 166 8.07 27.29 18.93
CA LEU A 166 8.57 27.21 20.30
C LEU A 166 7.50 26.67 21.25
N LYS A 167 7.93 26.19 22.42
CA LYS A 167 7.03 25.75 23.50
C LYS A 167 6.16 26.90 24.03
N ASP A 168 6.68 28.12 23.96
CA ASP A 168 5.87 29.32 24.15
C ASP A 168 4.96 29.48 22.92
N GLU A 169 3.69 29.20 23.11
CA GLU A 169 2.71 28.94 22.06
C GLU A 169 2.37 30.16 21.21
N ASN A 170 2.92 31.33 21.55
CA ASN A 170 2.82 32.57 20.80
C ASN A 170 4.08 32.88 19.97
N LYS A 171 5.14 32.07 20.05
CA LYS A 171 6.42 32.35 19.39
C LYS A 171 6.87 31.24 18.45
N PHE A 172 7.57 31.63 17.40
CA PHE A 172 8.18 30.70 16.45
C PHE A 172 9.47 31.28 15.88
N ILE A 173 10.33 30.39 15.37
CA ILE A 173 11.57 30.76 14.70
C ILE A 173 11.43 30.46 13.21
N ALA A 174 11.81 31.42 12.38
CA ALA A 174 11.93 31.25 10.94
C ALA A 174 13.40 31.26 10.50
N ALA A 175 13.78 30.29 9.69
CA ALA A 175 15.06 30.26 8.98
C ALA A 175 14.92 30.87 7.59
N THR A 176 15.95 31.60 7.19
CA THR A 176 16.03 32.23 5.88
C THR A 176 17.31 31.88 5.14
N SER A 177 17.19 31.80 3.83
CA SER A 177 18.31 31.78 2.87
C SER A 177 18.22 33.00 1.98
N LYS A 178 19.34 33.58 1.54
CA LYS A 178 19.30 34.76 0.66
C LYS A 178 18.94 34.35 -0.77
N GLN A 179 18.00 35.06 -1.41
CA GLN A 179 17.71 34.84 -2.83
C GLN A 179 18.80 35.51 -3.70
N ASN A 180 19.34 34.77 -4.67
CA ASN A 180 20.15 35.33 -5.76
C ASN A 180 19.38 35.15 -7.08
N GLU A 181 19.52 36.09 -8.01
CA GLU A 181 18.83 36.08 -9.32
C GLU A 181 19.24 34.93 -10.26
N ASN A 182 20.15 34.02 -9.89
CA ASN A 182 20.52 32.86 -10.69
C ASN A 182 20.91 31.67 -9.78
N ASP A 183 20.01 30.69 -9.63
CA ASP A 183 20.19 29.50 -8.77
C ASP A 183 21.33 28.55 -9.23
N ASP A 184 21.92 28.78 -10.42
CA ASP A 184 22.95 27.92 -11.04
C ASP A 184 24.37 28.51 -11.09
N ALA A 185 24.60 29.75 -10.61
CA ALA A 185 25.94 30.34 -10.63
C ALA A 185 26.78 29.91 -9.42
N ILE A 186 27.81 29.10 -9.67
CA ILE A 186 28.93 28.84 -8.75
C ILE A 186 29.79 30.11 -8.72
N GLY A 187 29.58 30.97 -7.72
CA GLY A 187 30.40 32.16 -7.48
C GLY A 187 30.30 32.62 -6.04
N ASP A 188 31.45 33.00 -5.46
CA ASP A 188 31.69 33.45 -4.08
C ASP A 188 30.97 34.76 -3.72
N VAL A 189 29.63 34.77 -3.72
CA VAL A 189 28.84 35.84 -3.12
C VAL A 189 28.46 35.41 -1.71
N GLU A 190 28.88 36.15 -0.68
CA GLU A 190 28.52 35.89 0.73
C GLU A 190 26.99 35.71 0.86
N ARG A 191 26.54 34.46 1.00
CA ARG A 191 25.12 34.13 1.16
C ARG A 191 24.74 34.34 2.63
N LYS A 192 23.97 35.39 2.96
CA LYS A 192 23.65 35.69 4.36
C LYS A 192 22.23 35.22 4.69
N GLY A 193 22.11 34.01 5.21
CA GLY A 193 20.89 33.55 5.89
C GLY A 193 20.82 34.09 7.32
N SER A 194 19.61 34.19 7.87
CA SER A 194 19.38 34.62 9.25
C SER A 194 18.28 33.82 9.92
N LEU A 195 18.33 33.77 11.25
CA LEU A 195 17.25 33.27 12.08
C LEU A 195 16.45 34.44 12.64
N TYR A 196 15.13 34.39 12.52
CA TYR A 196 14.22 35.41 13.04
C TYR A 196 13.27 34.80 14.06
N LEU A 197 13.18 35.42 15.23
CA LEU A 197 12.17 35.15 16.24
C LEU A 197 10.94 36.00 15.95
N PHE A 198 9.79 35.35 15.87
CA PHE A 198 8.49 36.00 15.78
C PHE A 198 7.70 35.77 17.05
N ASP A 199 6.93 36.79 17.43
CA ASP A 199 5.93 36.77 18.48
C ASP A 199 4.60 37.19 17.87
N LEU A 200 3.54 36.42 18.09
CA LEU A 200 2.21 36.72 17.58
C LEU A 200 1.68 38.09 18.06
N GLU A 201 2.06 38.55 19.26
CA GLU A 201 1.64 39.86 19.77
C GLU A 201 2.34 41.01 19.03
N ASN A 202 3.57 40.77 18.55
CA ASN A 202 4.42 41.75 17.88
C ASN A 202 4.88 41.27 16.50
N PHE A 203 3.97 40.64 15.74
CA PHE A 203 4.30 39.91 14.51
C PHE A 203 5.09 40.72 13.47
N ASN A 204 4.86 42.03 13.41
CA ASN A 204 5.49 42.92 12.43
C ASN A 204 6.90 43.42 12.85
N LYS A 205 7.42 42.97 14.00
CA LYS A 205 8.74 43.36 14.51
C LYS A 205 9.54 42.13 14.97
N PRO A 206 9.92 41.23 14.05
CA PRO A 206 10.72 40.06 14.43
C PRO A 206 12.11 40.45 14.91
N ILE A 207 12.66 39.63 15.80
CA ILE A 207 14.01 39.82 16.36
C ILE A 207 14.97 38.90 15.59
N ALA A 208 16.00 39.47 14.97
CA ALA A 208 17.06 38.68 14.37
C ALA A 208 17.93 38.04 15.47
N ILE A 209 17.94 36.70 15.53
CA ILE A 209 18.71 35.93 16.52
C ILE A 209 20.17 35.81 16.08
N SER A 210 20.42 35.65 14.78
CA SER A 210 21.77 35.50 14.25
C SER A 210 21.85 35.87 12.77
N ASN A 211 23.05 36.30 12.37
CA ASN A 211 23.43 36.46 10.97
C ASN A 211 24.40 35.34 10.61
N TYR A 212 23.89 34.31 9.95
CA TYR A 212 24.76 33.30 9.38
C TYR A 212 25.59 33.94 8.26
N LYS A 213 26.80 33.43 8.07
CA LYS A 213 27.62 33.74 6.88
C LYS A 213 27.19 32.94 5.64
N GLU A 214 26.23 32.04 5.79
CA GLU A 214 25.72 31.10 4.78
C GLU A 214 24.20 30.88 4.95
N ASP A 215 23.54 30.30 3.96
CA ASP A 215 22.10 30.00 4.02
C ASP A 215 21.75 29.01 5.14
N VAL A 216 20.67 29.28 5.88
CA VAL A 216 20.13 28.38 6.90
C VAL A 216 19.11 27.44 6.25
N ASN A 217 19.35 26.13 6.34
CA ASN A 217 18.53 25.10 5.67
C ASN A 217 17.36 24.63 6.52
N TYR A 218 17.62 24.32 7.79
CA TYR A 218 16.65 23.62 8.64
C TYR A 218 16.78 24.03 10.11
N ILE A 219 15.68 23.93 10.85
CA ILE A 219 15.61 24.12 12.30
C ILE A 219 14.89 22.93 12.92
N CYS A 220 15.42 22.42 14.04
CA CYS A 220 14.76 21.42 14.87
C CYS A 220 14.80 21.86 16.34
N LEU A 221 13.80 21.49 17.13
CA LEU A 221 13.74 21.75 18.58
C LEU A 221 14.09 20.48 19.36
N SER A 222 14.69 20.68 20.53
CA SER A 222 14.91 19.61 21.50
C SER A 222 13.59 19.14 22.10
N ALA A 223 13.55 17.91 22.62
CA ALA A 223 12.33 17.32 23.16
C ALA A 223 11.78 18.08 24.39
N ASP A 224 12.68 18.66 25.20
CA ASP A 224 12.32 19.52 26.34
C ASP A 224 11.97 20.96 25.92
N SER A 225 12.20 21.30 24.64
CA SER A 225 12.12 22.63 24.06
C SER A 225 12.99 23.68 24.76
N GLU A 226 14.03 23.27 25.47
CA GLU A 226 15.00 24.20 26.06
C GLU A 226 16.08 24.61 25.06
N LYS A 227 16.30 23.80 24.00
CA LYS A 227 17.29 24.06 22.96
C LYS A 227 16.68 23.93 21.57
N PHE A 228 17.30 24.58 20.61
CA PHE A 228 17.04 24.30 19.19
C PHE A 228 18.35 24.19 18.44
N ALA A 229 18.33 23.47 17.32
CA ALA A 229 19.45 23.32 16.43
C ALA A 229 19.07 23.86 15.07
N SER A 230 20.04 24.42 14.39
CA SER A 230 19.87 24.93 13.03
C SER A 230 21.08 24.59 12.19
N SER A 231 20.81 24.25 10.93
CA SER A 231 21.82 23.84 9.98
C SER A 231 22.03 24.86 8.89
N ALA A 232 23.26 25.00 8.41
CA ALA A 232 23.62 25.85 7.30
C ALA A 232 24.21 25.05 6.13
N LYS A 233 24.08 25.60 4.92
CA LYS A 233 24.49 24.96 3.66
C LYS A 233 25.97 24.55 3.61
N ASN A 234 26.83 25.22 4.36
CA ASN A 234 28.26 24.91 4.48
C ASN A 234 28.62 23.77 5.45
N GLY A 235 27.62 23.04 5.94
CA GLY A 235 27.81 21.95 6.89
C GLY A 235 27.80 22.38 8.36
N MET A 236 27.70 23.67 8.65
CA MET A 236 27.69 24.15 10.03
C MET A 236 26.36 23.82 10.70
N VAL A 237 26.44 23.24 11.90
CA VAL A 237 25.29 23.01 12.78
C VAL A 237 25.54 23.79 14.06
N ARG A 238 24.53 24.54 14.49
CA ARG A 238 24.56 25.32 15.72
C ARG A 238 23.43 24.88 16.63
N VAL A 239 23.70 24.82 17.93
CA VAL A 239 22.71 24.55 18.97
C VAL A 239 22.61 25.78 19.86
N TRP A 240 21.38 26.18 20.15
CA TRP A 240 21.03 27.44 20.79
C TRP A 240 20.17 27.18 22.01
N ASN A 241 20.28 28.08 22.99
CA ASN A 241 19.35 28.16 24.10
C ASN A 241 18.05 28.85 23.64
N THR A 242 16.89 28.28 23.96
CA THR A 242 15.59 28.85 23.57
C THR A 242 15.11 30.02 24.43
N LYS A 243 15.64 30.18 25.66
CA LYS A 243 15.26 31.26 26.58
C LYS A 243 16.03 32.54 26.27
N GLU A 244 17.34 32.41 26.06
CA GLU A 244 18.23 33.55 25.83
C GLU A 244 18.56 33.77 24.34
N TYR A 245 18.25 32.80 23.48
CA TYR A 245 18.58 32.81 22.05
C TYR A 245 20.09 32.91 21.77
N ILE A 246 20.90 32.40 22.69
CA ILE A 246 22.37 32.40 22.61
C ILE A 246 22.86 31.07 22.03
N GLU A 247 23.89 31.12 21.18
CA GLU A 247 24.61 29.95 20.67
C GLU A 247 25.35 29.26 21.84
N GLU A 248 24.97 28.03 22.16
CA GLU A 248 25.66 27.23 23.17
C GLU A 248 26.83 26.45 22.56
N ILE A 249 26.64 25.93 21.33
CA ILE A 249 27.66 25.16 20.65
C ILE A 249 27.50 25.20 19.13
N SER A 250 28.62 25.14 18.42
CA SER A 250 28.65 24.93 16.98
C SER A 250 29.69 23.92 16.56
N PHE A 251 29.39 23.15 15.52
CA PHE A 251 30.29 22.18 14.94
C PHE A 251 30.09 22.13 13.42
N LYS A 252 31.16 21.76 12.70
CA LYS A 252 31.16 21.71 11.24
C LYS A 252 31.14 20.26 10.76
N ASN A 253 30.10 19.92 10.03
CA ASN A 253 29.92 18.62 9.41
C ASN A 253 30.57 18.62 8.01
N TYR A 254 31.86 18.29 7.95
CA TYR A 254 32.61 18.29 6.69
C TYR A 254 32.02 17.29 5.67
N ASN A 255 31.87 17.74 4.43
CA ASN A 255 31.40 16.95 3.26
C ASN A 255 29.93 16.51 3.29
N LEU A 256 29.07 17.14 4.10
CA LEU A 256 27.62 16.92 4.07
C LEU A 256 26.88 18.26 4.03
N ILE A 257 25.82 18.34 3.21
CA ILE A 257 24.88 19.46 3.25
C ILE A 257 23.74 19.05 4.19
N PRO A 258 23.65 19.64 5.39
CA PRO A 258 22.68 19.25 6.40
C PRO A 258 21.30 19.78 6.01
N GLU A 259 20.49 18.90 5.43
CA GLU A 259 19.13 19.19 4.98
C GLU A 259 18.10 18.87 6.08
N PHE A 260 18.42 17.93 6.97
CA PHE A 260 17.57 17.62 8.13
C PHE A 260 18.38 17.48 9.42
N LEU A 261 17.75 17.87 10.52
CA LEU A 261 18.28 17.77 11.87
C LEU A 261 17.25 17.09 12.78
N PHE A 262 17.71 16.22 13.67
CA PHE A 262 16.87 15.52 14.64
C PHE A 262 17.56 15.50 16.01
N PHE A 263 16.88 15.98 17.06
CA PHE A 263 17.37 15.86 18.43
C PHE A 263 17.05 14.50 19.02
N SER A 264 18.00 13.95 19.78
CA SER A 264 17.72 12.79 20.61
C SER A 264 16.82 13.17 21.79
N PRO A 265 16.04 12.24 22.34
CA PRO A 265 15.04 12.53 23.39
C PRO A 265 15.68 12.98 24.70
N ASN A 266 16.89 12.49 24.96
CA ASN A 266 17.70 12.86 26.11
C ASN A 266 18.45 14.20 25.94
N ASN A 267 18.26 14.90 24.81
CA ASN A 267 18.89 16.18 24.47
C ASN A 267 20.43 16.18 24.59
N LYS A 268 21.05 15.02 24.35
CA LYS A 268 22.52 14.85 24.35
C LYS A 268 23.11 14.70 22.95
N MET A 269 22.29 14.39 21.95
CA MET A 269 22.74 14.11 20.59
C MET A 269 21.89 14.84 19.54
N VAL A 270 22.51 15.12 18.40
CA VAL A 270 21.85 15.62 17.19
C VAL A 270 22.24 14.73 16.02
N ALA A 271 21.25 14.15 15.36
CA ALA A 271 21.43 13.49 14.07
C ALA A 271 21.36 14.53 12.94
N VAL A 272 22.34 14.48 12.04
CA VAL A 272 22.48 15.38 10.90
C VAL A 272 22.41 14.58 9.62
N ALA A 273 21.33 14.75 8.86
CA ALA A 273 21.06 13.97 7.66
C ALA A 273 21.20 14.82 6.38
N SER A 274 21.65 14.17 5.31
CA SER A 274 21.85 14.74 3.98
C SER A 274 21.15 13.88 2.93
N GLN A 275 20.17 14.45 2.23
CA GLN A 275 19.43 13.77 1.16
C GLN A 275 20.34 13.51 -0.06
N LYS A 276 21.33 14.38 -0.31
CA LYS A 276 22.24 14.23 -1.45
C LYS A 276 23.19 13.05 -1.33
N THR A 277 23.60 12.73 -0.10
CA THR A 277 24.63 11.71 0.16
C THR A 277 24.06 10.48 0.85
N ASN A 278 22.76 10.47 1.21
CA ASN A 278 22.11 9.39 1.94
C ASN A 278 22.79 9.02 3.25
N LYS A 279 23.45 10.00 3.88
CA LYS A 279 24.32 9.81 5.03
C LYS A 279 23.77 10.55 6.24
N ILE A 280 23.86 9.90 7.39
CA ILE A 280 23.46 10.45 8.69
C ILE A 280 24.67 10.43 9.60
N ASN A 281 25.04 11.62 10.11
CA ASN A 281 26.09 11.76 11.11
C ASN A 281 25.45 12.04 12.46
N ILE A 282 25.86 11.28 13.47
CA ILE A 282 25.38 11.42 14.84
C ILE A 282 26.42 12.19 15.65
N TRP A 283 26.01 13.31 16.23
CA TRP A 283 26.86 14.21 17.01
C TRP A 283 26.40 14.27 18.45
N ARG A 284 27.34 14.33 19.38
CA ARG A 284 27.06 14.73 20.77
C ARG A 284 26.93 16.24 20.82
N ILE A 285 26.08 16.77 21.70
CA ILE A 285 25.94 18.21 21.99
C ILE A 285 27.13 18.70 22.87
N THR A 286 28.31 18.16 22.59
CA THR A 286 29.63 18.65 23.00
C THR A 286 30.51 18.94 21.76
N GLY A 287 29.96 18.76 20.55
CA GLY A 287 30.64 19.01 19.27
C GLY A 287 31.43 17.81 18.75
N GLU A 288 31.40 16.68 19.47
CA GLU A 288 32.08 15.45 19.08
C GLU A 288 31.19 14.62 18.15
N LYS A 289 31.73 14.22 16.99
CA LYS A 289 31.07 13.25 16.11
C LYS A 289 31.22 11.85 16.71
N LEU A 290 30.10 11.18 16.94
CA LEU A 290 30.10 9.84 17.54
C LEU A 290 30.31 8.76 16.49
N PHE A 291 29.45 8.73 15.47
CA PHE A 291 29.52 7.78 14.36
C PHE A 291 28.67 8.28 13.18
N ASP A 292 28.72 7.57 12.07
CA ASP A 292 27.88 7.81 10.90
C ASP A 292 27.45 6.51 10.24
N PHE A 293 26.35 6.58 9.49
CA PHE A 293 25.81 5.46 8.73
C PHE A 293 25.08 5.96 7.48
N ASN A 294 24.88 5.05 6.53
CA ASN A 294 24.10 5.31 5.32
C ASN A 294 22.74 4.60 5.43
N ILE A 295 21.72 5.20 4.83
CA ILE A 295 20.46 4.50 4.57
C ILE A 295 20.63 3.44 3.48
N LYS A 296 19.94 2.31 3.61
CA LYS A 296 20.09 1.18 2.67
C LYS A 296 19.42 1.46 1.33
N SER A 297 18.28 2.14 1.33
CA SER A 297 17.51 2.41 0.10
C SER A 297 16.96 3.83 0.05
N GLY A 298 16.80 4.36 -1.17
CA GLY A 298 16.17 5.66 -1.41
C GLY A 298 16.98 6.87 -0.95
N LYS A 299 16.32 8.04 -0.89
CA LYS A 299 16.83 9.31 -0.36
C LYS A 299 16.09 9.70 0.90
N ILE A 300 16.79 10.20 1.91
CA ILE A 300 16.20 10.61 3.19
C ILE A 300 15.18 11.73 2.95
N ILE A 301 13.96 11.54 3.45
CA ILE A 301 12.90 12.57 3.40
C ILE A 301 12.54 13.07 4.79
N TYR A 302 12.68 12.22 5.80
CA TYR A 302 12.34 12.51 7.18
C TYR A 302 13.02 11.50 8.10
N GLY A 303 13.23 11.89 9.35
CA GLY A 303 13.68 11.01 10.41
C GLY A 303 13.17 11.50 11.76
N GLU A 304 13.18 10.62 12.75
CA GLU A 304 12.79 10.98 14.11
C GLU A 304 13.44 10.02 15.09
N PHE A 305 13.69 10.49 16.31
CA PHE A 305 13.99 9.59 17.42
C PHE A 305 12.69 9.05 18.02
N ASP A 306 12.74 7.82 18.52
CA ASP A 306 11.73 7.34 19.45
C ASP A 306 11.67 8.24 20.69
N LYS A 307 10.54 8.37 21.38
CA LYS A 307 10.43 9.30 22.53
C LYS A 307 11.14 8.79 23.79
N GLU A 308 11.27 7.47 23.93
CA GLU A 308 11.73 6.82 25.15
C GLU A 308 13.06 6.06 24.97
N SER A 309 13.40 5.69 23.73
CA SER A 309 14.65 5.01 23.38
C SER A 309 15.57 5.86 22.49
N LEU A 310 16.81 5.39 22.27
CA LEU A 310 17.73 5.96 21.27
C LEU A 310 17.53 5.35 19.88
N GLU A 311 16.39 4.73 19.61
CA GLU A 311 16.06 4.28 18.26
C GLU A 311 15.75 5.47 17.36
N MET A 312 16.31 5.45 16.16
CA MET A 312 16.05 6.44 15.12
C MET A 312 15.37 5.79 13.94
N SER A 313 14.32 6.44 13.52
CA SER A 313 13.40 6.01 12.50
C SER A 313 13.55 6.91 11.29
N ILE A 314 13.78 6.35 10.10
CA ILE A 314 14.07 7.13 8.89
C ILE A 314 13.16 6.69 7.75
N CYS A 315 12.47 7.67 7.16
CA CYS A 315 11.69 7.47 5.96
C CYS A 315 12.52 7.87 4.73
N ASN A 316 12.34 7.16 3.62
CA ASN A 316 12.93 7.52 2.34
C ASN A 316 11.89 7.88 1.27
N ASN A 317 12.36 8.48 0.18
CA ASN A 317 11.52 8.91 -0.94
C ASN A 317 10.86 7.75 -1.71
N LEU A 318 11.23 6.50 -1.43
CA LEU A 318 10.60 5.30 -2.00
C LEU A 318 9.42 4.82 -1.15
N GLY A 319 9.10 5.48 -0.04
CA GLY A 319 8.01 5.09 0.85
C GLY A 319 8.35 3.88 1.72
N SER A 320 9.63 3.50 1.82
CA SER A 320 10.08 2.53 2.83
C SER A 320 10.61 3.25 4.08
N TYR A 321 10.68 2.48 5.16
CA TYR A 321 11.10 2.94 6.47
C TYR A 321 12.16 2.02 7.04
N GLU A 322 13.21 2.63 7.59
CA GLU A 322 14.33 1.95 8.23
C GLU A 322 14.43 2.40 9.69
N VAL A 323 14.57 1.44 10.61
CA VAL A 323 14.76 1.70 12.04
C VAL A 323 16.18 1.33 12.44
N TYR A 324 16.82 2.21 13.20
CA TYR A 324 18.20 2.08 13.64
C TYR A 324 18.30 2.20 15.14
N ASP A 325 18.99 1.25 15.77
CA ASP A 325 19.40 1.34 17.16
C ASP A 325 20.70 2.15 17.27
N LEU A 326 20.66 3.26 18.02
CA LEU A 326 21.82 4.11 18.25
C LEU A 326 22.50 3.83 19.61
N ASP A 327 21.96 2.96 20.45
CA ASP A 327 22.61 2.52 21.70
C ASP A 327 23.84 1.65 21.42
N ALA A 328 23.85 0.88 20.32
CA ALA A 328 24.97 0.02 19.90
C ALA A 328 26.21 0.77 19.39
N ARG A 329 26.23 2.12 19.41
CA ARG A 329 27.33 3.00 18.93
C ARG A 329 27.76 2.80 17.46
N ARG A 330 26.96 2.09 16.65
CA ARG A 330 27.20 1.89 15.21
C ARG A 330 25.99 2.13 14.31
N GLY A 331 24.81 2.45 14.87
CA GLY A 331 23.58 2.56 14.08
C GLY A 331 23.22 1.23 13.45
N GLU A 332 22.95 0.22 14.29
CA GLU A 332 22.55 -1.09 13.77
C GLU A 332 21.12 -1.00 13.25
N ASN A 333 20.91 -1.40 11.99
CA ASN A 333 19.58 -1.43 11.39
C ASN A 333 18.79 -2.59 12.01
N LEU A 334 17.74 -2.27 12.76
CA LEU A 334 16.88 -3.21 13.48
C LEU A 334 15.81 -3.86 12.58
N GLY A 335 15.54 -3.26 11.41
CA GLY A 335 14.54 -3.77 10.47
C GLY A 335 14.28 -2.84 9.30
N GLU A 336 13.86 -3.43 8.19
CA GLU A 336 13.41 -2.75 6.98
C GLU A 336 11.96 -3.15 6.70
N PHE A 337 11.07 -2.16 6.61
CA PHE A 337 9.68 -2.37 6.23
C PHE A 337 9.48 -1.93 4.78
N LEU A 338 9.41 -2.93 3.88
CA LEU A 338 9.21 -2.73 2.45
C LEU A 338 7.71 -2.83 2.12
N GLN A 339 7.14 -1.75 1.60
CA GLN A 339 5.86 -1.81 0.90
C GLN A 339 6.06 -2.59 -0.42
N ASN A 340 5.23 -3.62 -0.68
CA ASN A 340 5.40 -4.65 -1.72
C ASN A 340 6.09 -4.18 -3.02
N GLU A 341 7.27 -4.75 -3.31
CA GLU A 341 8.14 -4.37 -4.43
C GLU A 341 7.71 -4.93 -5.80
N SER A 342 6.59 -5.66 -5.94
CA SER A 342 6.24 -6.33 -7.20
C SER A 342 4.75 -6.61 -7.40
N TYR A 343 4.30 -6.60 -8.67
CA TYR A 343 2.92 -6.88 -9.08
C TYR A 343 2.63 -8.39 -9.04
N VAL A 344 1.37 -8.76 -8.83
CA VAL A 344 0.92 -10.16 -8.90
C VAL A 344 0.86 -10.60 -10.35
N THR A 345 1.35 -11.80 -10.62
CA THR A 345 1.46 -12.39 -11.96
C THR A 345 0.56 -13.60 -12.17
N SER A 346 0.13 -14.23 -11.08
CA SER A 346 -0.73 -15.42 -11.12
C SER A 346 -1.46 -15.62 -9.81
N ILE A 347 -2.62 -16.29 -9.87
CA ILE A 347 -3.44 -16.69 -8.73
C ILE A 347 -3.87 -18.15 -8.90
N ALA A 348 -3.94 -18.89 -7.81
CA ALA A 348 -4.55 -20.22 -7.78
C ALA A 348 -5.43 -20.37 -6.54
N ILE A 349 -6.62 -20.94 -6.71
CA ILE A 349 -7.46 -21.40 -5.60
C ILE A 349 -7.53 -22.92 -5.60
N SER A 350 -7.48 -23.53 -4.42
CA SER A 350 -7.59 -24.98 -4.28
C SER A 350 -9.00 -25.46 -4.60
N LYS A 351 -9.14 -26.72 -5.03
CA LYS A 351 -10.43 -27.26 -5.48
C LYS A 351 -11.52 -27.22 -4.40
N THR A 352 -11.13 -27.42 -3.14
CA THR A 352 -12.05 -27.30 -1.99
C THR A 352 -12.21 -25.85 -1.51
N SER A 353 -11.55 -24.88 -2.15
CA SER A 353 -11.44 -23.49 -1.70
C SER A 353 -10.90 -23.34 -0.28
N ASN A 354 -10.04 -24.26 0.16
CA ASN A 354 -9.38 -24.13 1.45
C ASN A 354 -8.08 -23.33 1.35
N PHE A 355 -7.43 -23.32 0.19
CA PHE A 355 -6.19 -22.59 -0.02
C PHE A 355 -6.26 -21.63 -1.19
N LEU A 356 -5.54 -20.52 -1.09
CA LEU A 356 -5.39 -19.51 -2.12
C LEU A 356 -3.91 -19.15 -2.22
N ALA A 357 -3.35 -19.06 -3.42
CA ALA A 357 -1.95 -18.72 -3.64
C ALA A 357 -1.78 -17.65 -4.71
N PHE A 358 -0.73 -16.84 -4.57
CA PHE A 358 -0.39 -15.69 -5.40
C PHE A 358 1.08 -15.72 -5.77
N GLY A 359 1.39 -15.54 -7.04
CA GLY A 359 2.74 -15.42 -7.56
C GLY A 359 3.05 -13.97 -7.87
N PHE A 360 4.26 -13.52 -7.57
CA PHE A 360 4.70 -12.15 -7.79
C PHE A 360 5.82 -12.06 -8.83
N GLY A 361 5.95 -10.90 -9.46
CA GLY A 361 6.98 -10.62 -10.47
C GLY A 361 8.42 -10.70 -9.96
N ASN A 362 8.62 -10.62 -8.65
CA ASN A 362 9.92 -10.77 -7.98
C ASN A 362 10.21 -12.23 -7.53
N GLY A 363 9.36 -13.19 -7.88
CA GLY A 363 9.54 -14.61 -7.53
C GLY A 363 9.01 -15.01 -6.16
N ILE A 364 8.42 -14.09 -5.40
CA ILE A 364 7.77 -14.41 -4.13
C ILE A 364 6.44 -15.11 -4.42
N ILE A 365 6.08 -16.08 -3.57
CA ILE A 365 4.75 -16.71 -3.60
C ILE A 365 4.14 -16.59 -2.21
N ARG A 366 2.87 -16.18 -2.16
CA ARG A 366 2.12 -16.06 -0.92
C ARG A 366 0.88 -16.93 -0.99
N GLY A 367 0.63 -17.69 0.06
CA GLY A 367 -0.47 -18.60 0.24
C GLY A 367 -1.32 -18.25 1.45
N PHE A 368 -2.58 -18.67 1.43
CA PHE A 368 -3.58 -18.43 2.46
C PHE A 368 -4.34 -19.71 2.68
N ASN A 369 -4.55 -20.08 3.93
CA ASN A 369 -5.58 -21.04 4.27
C ASN A 369 -6.87 -20.29 4.62
N LEU A 370 -7.89 -20.39 3.78
CA LEU A 370 -9.18 -19.72 3.92
C LEU A 370 -10.01 -20.25 5.11
N ASN A 371 -9.67 -21.41 5.69
CA ASN A 371 -10.33 -21.90 6.91
C ASN A 371 -9.72 -21.33 8.19
N THR A 372 -8.39 -21.24 8.25
CA THR A 372 -7.66 -20.81 9.46
C THR A 372 -7.27 -19.33 9.42
N SER A 373 -7.42 -18.69 8.25
CA SER A 373 -6.91 -17.34 7.97
C SER A 373 -5.40 -17.19 8.19
N LEU A 374 -4.66 -18.30 8.19
CA LEU A 374 -3.22 -18.29 8.42
C LEU A 374 -2.45 -18.11 7.10
N PRO A 375 -1.39 -17.29 7.11
CA PRO A 375 -0.43 -17.25 6.03
C PRO A 375 0.29 -18.55 5.82
N VAL A 376 0.56 -18.83 4.54
CA VAL A 376 1.60 -19.75 4.13
C VAL A 376 2.53 -19.01 3.19
N LYS A 377 3.83 -19.03 3.45
CA LYS A 377 4.81 -18.38 2.58
C LYS A 377 5.59 -19.44 1.81
N TYR A 378 5.80 -19.21 0.52
CA TYR A 378 6.73 -20.00 -0.27
C TYR A 378 7.71 -19.06 -0.95
N THR A 379 9.00 -19.33 -0.80
CA THR A 379 10.05 -18.52 -1.43
C THR A 379 10.68 -19.37 -2.53
N MET A 380 10.71 -18.85 -3.75
CA MET A 380 11.48 -19.47 -4.83
C MET A 380 12.98 -19.44 -4.50
N PRO A 381 13.75 -20.47 -4.87
CA PRO A 381 15.20 -20.48 -4.72
C PRO A 381 15.91 -19.45 -5.65
N GLN A 382 15.21 -18.92 -6.65
CA GLN A 382 15.70 -17.87 -7.54
C GLN A 382 14.69 -16.73 -7.65
N SER A 383 15.17 -15.48 -7.70
CA SER A 383 14.35 -14.26 -7.81
C SER A 383 13.88 -14.00 -9.24
N THR A 384 13.18 -14.95 -9.84
CA THR A 384 12.62 -14.85 -11.19
C THR A 384 11.10 -14.82 -11.14
N LYS A 385 10.49 -14.18 -12.14
CA LYS A 385 9.04 -13.96 -12.21
C LYS A 385 8.26 -15.27 -12.12
N VAL A 386 7.27 -15.33 -11.22
CA VAL A 386 6.32 -16.45 -11.20
C VAL A 386 5.41 -16.33 -12.42
N LEU A 387 5.26 -17.40 -13.19
CA LEU A 387 4.42 -17.42 -14.39
C LEU A 387 3.05 -18.05 -14.13
N SER A 388 3.00 -19.18 -13.43
CA SER A 388 1.74 -19.89 -13.16
C SER A 388 1.79 -20.61 -11.80
N LEU A 389 0.61 -20.76 -11.21
CA LEU A 389 0.38 -21.50 -9.96
C LEU A 389 -0.73 -22.53 -10.15
N SER A 390 -0.62 -23.68 -9.51
CA SER A 390 -1.72 -24.65 -9.47
C SER A 390 -1.63 -25.59 -8.26
N PHE A 391 -2.74 -25.81 -7.56
CA PHE A 391 -2.81 -26.78 -6.46
C PHE A 391 -3.06 -28.19 -7.00
N SER A 392 -2.43 -29.19 -6.36
CA SER A 392 -2.78 -30.59 -6.58
C SER A 392 -4.22 -30.88 -6.13
N ASN A 393 -4.85 -31.90 -6.72
CA ASN A 393 -6.22 -32.27 -6.36
C ASN A 393 -6.39 -32.73 -4.91
N ASP A 394 -5.33 -33.27 -4.29
CA ASP A 394 -5.30 -33.63 -2.87
C ASP A 394 -4.93 -32.45 -1.95
N GLU A 395 -4.65 -31.27 -2.53
CA GLU A 395 -4.26 -30.02 -1.87
C GLU A 395 -2.99 -30.10 -1.02
N LYS A 396 -2.25 -31.21 -1.13
CA LYS A 396 -0.99 -31.40 -0.43
C LYS A 396 0.15 -30.68 -1.14
N LYS A 397 -0.01 -30.29 -2.41
CA LYS A 397 1.05 -29.65 -3.17
C LYS A 397 0.59 -28.38 -3.87
N LEU A 398 1.50 -27.41 -3.91
CA LEU A 398 1.42 -26.23 -4.76
C LEU A 398 2.51 -26.32 -5.82
N TYR A 399 2.12 -26.37 -7.09
CA TYR A 399 3.02 -26.30 -8.24
C TYR A 399 3.18 -24.86 -8.68
N VAL A 400 4.42 -24.47 -8.95
CA VAL A 400 4.77 -23.11 -9.33
C VAL A 400 5.74 -23.16 -10.49
N SER A 401 5.47 -22.39 -11.55
CA SER A 401 6.39 -22.23 -12.68
C SER A 401 7.02 -20.85 -12.73
N ASN A 402 8.24 -20.80 -13.28
CA ASN A 402 8.91 -19.59 -13.74
C ASN A 402 9.52 -19.84 -15.14
N ASP A 403 10.34 -18.89 -15.61
CA ASP A 403 11.00 -18.95 -16.93
C ASP A 403 11.96 -20.14 -17.12
N GLN A 404 12.27 -20.94 -16.09
CA GLN A 404 13.28 -22.01 -16.16
C GLN A 404 12.86 -23.32 -15.47
N LEU A 405 11.95 -23.24 -14.48
CA LEU A 405 11.69 -24.28 -13.50
C LEU A 405 10.18 -24.47 -13.27
N ILE A 406 9.79 -25.71 -12.94
CA ILE A 406 8.59 -26.00 -12.14
C ILE A 406 9.04 -26.53 -10.78
N ILE A 407 8.51 -25.94 -9.72
CA ILE A 407 8.78 -26.34 -8.34
C ILE A 407 7.48 -26.81 -7.70
N SER A 408 7.51 -27.94 -7.01
CA SER A 408 6.41 -28.39 -6.16
C SER A 408 6.73 -28.18 -4.68
N PHE A 409 5.89 -27.43 -3.99
CA PHE A 409 5.91 -27.32 -2.53
C PHE A 409 4.94 -28.30 -1.92
N GLU A 410 5.30 -28.89 -0.78
CA GLU A 410 4.37 -29.70 0.01
C GLU A 410 3.80 -28.87 1.17
N ASN A 411 2.46 -28.86 1.29
CA ASN A 411 1.75 -28.31 2.43
C ASN A 411 1.94 -29.26 3.62
N SER A 412 2.92 -28.98 4.48
CA SER A 412 3.11 -29.73 5.72
C SER A 412 2.00 -29.39 6.72
N ASN A 413 0.83 -30.03 6.58
CA ASN A 413 -0.15 -30.15 7.65
C ASN A 413 0.37 -31.11 8.75
N LYS A 414 1.46 -30.77 9.43
CA LYS A 414 1.73 -31.28 10.79
C LYS A 414 1.29 -30.23 11.80
N LEU A 415 0.00 -30.20 12.05
CA LEU A 415 -0.57 -29.76 13.33
C LEU A 415 -0.55 -31.00 14.25
N ASP A 416 0.56 -31.21 14.96
CA ASP A 416 0.53 -32.00 16.20
C ASP A 416 -0.01 -31.09 17.29
N VAL A 417 -1.28 -31.29 17.66
CA VAL A 417 -1.86 -30.69 18.87
C VAL A 417 -1.39 -31.53 20.05
N GLY A 418 -0.36 -31.05 20.78
CA GLY A 418 0.17 -31.77 21.93
C GLY A 418 1.23 -31.01 22.73
N SER A 419 0.78 -30.23 23.71
CA SER A 419 1.49 -29.79 24.94
C SER A 419 2.77 -28.93 24.87
N SER A 420 2.76 -27.92 25.77
CA SER A 420 3.87 -27.13 26.34
C SER A 420 4.59 -26.06 25.49
N PHE A 421 4.21 -24.81 25.78
CA PHE A 421 5.05 -23.64 26.09
C PHE A 421 6.48 -23.54 25.50
N LEU A 422 6.72 -22.40 24.83
CA LEU A 422 7.99 -21.69 24.69
C LEU A 422 9.18 -22.47 24.09
N SER A 423 9.36 -22.37 22.76
CA SER A 423 10.60 -21.89 22.13
C SER A 423 10.52 -22.04 20.61
N PHE A 424 10.91 -20.98 19.89
CA PHE A 424 11.03 -20.88 18.43
C PHE A 424 9.75 -21.09 17.61
N LEU A 425 9.13 -19.97 17.21
CA LEU A 425 8.15 -19.90 16.11
C LEU A 425 8.84 -20.27 14.78
N GLU A 426 8.92 -21.57 14.49
CA GLU A 426 9.41 -22.11 13.21
C GLU A 426 8.35 -21.96 12.11
N ASN A 427 8.60 -21.01 11.21
CA ASN A 427 8.60 -21.17 9.76
C ASN A 427 7.62 -22.19 9.15
N ALA A 428 6.49 -21.71 8.60
CA ALA A 428 5.85 -22.37 7.47
C ALA A 428 6.66 -22.09 6.19
N THR A 429 7.86 -22.66 6.09
CA THR A 429 8.58 -22.83 4.82
C THR A 429 7.98 -24.03 4.13
N GLY A 430 7.24 -23.84 3.03
CA GLY A 430 6.92 -24.98 2.18
C GLY A 430 8.22 -25.64 1.73
N ASN A 431 8.43 -26.91 2.09
CA ASN A 431 9.64 -27.62 1.68
C ASN A 431 9.59 -27.85 0.17
N ILE A 432 10.66 -27.43 -0.53
CA ILE A 432 10.86 -27.75 -1.94
C ILE A 432 11.01 -29.26 -2.02
N LYS A 433 10.07 -29.94 -2.70
CA LYS A 433 10.12 -31.40 -2.83
C LYS A 433 10.82 -31.81 -4.11
N ASN A 434 10.41 -31.22 -5.23
CA ASN A 434 10.92 -31.54 -6.56
C ASN A 434 11.13 -30.25 -7.36
N ILE A 435 12.18 -30.25 -8.19
CA ILE A 435 12.49 -29.20 -9.15
C ILE A 435 12.56 -29.86 -10.53
N ILE A 436 11.77 -29.35 -11.47
CA ILE A 436 11.80 -29.75 -12.88
C ILE A 436 12.46 -28.60 -13.64
N THR A 437 13.58 -28.85 -14.31
CA THR A 437 14.33 -27.87 -15.09
C THR A 437 14.09 -28.06 -16.58
N TYR A 438 13.98 -26.96 -17.32
CA TYR A 438 13.98 -26.97 -18.79
C TYR A 438 15.27 -26.33 -19.33
N ASN A 439 15.75 -26.82 -20.48
CA ASN A 439 16.99 -26.33 -21.09
C ASN A 439 16.76 -25.17 -22.08
N SER A 440 15.59 -25.08 -22.71
CA SER A 440 15.30 -24.08 -23.77
C SER A 440 13.83 -23.65 -23.91
N GLU A 441 12.92 -24.22 -23.12
CA GLU A 441 11.48 -23.94 -23.13
C GLU A 441 11.06 -23.51 -21.72
N TYR A 442 9.97 -22.78 -21.58
CA TYR A 442 9.46 -22.40 -20.27
C TYR A 442 7.96 -22.61 -20.15
N THR A 443 7.50 -22.79 -18.91
CA THR A 443 6.11 -23.12 -18.60
C THR A 443 5.28 -21.86 -18.41
N THR A 444 4.37 -21.64 -19.33
CA THR A 444 3.45 -20.49 -19.37
C THR A 444 2.20 -20.74 -18.53
N SER A 445 1.74 -21.99 -18.42
CA SER A 445 0.52 -22.34 -17.68
C SER A 445 0.61 -23.71 -17.01
N LEU A 446 -0.09 -23.86 -15.89
CA LEU A 446 -0.16 -25.09 -15.11
C LEU A 446 -1.61 -25.47 -14.81
N ALA A 447 -1.89 -26.77 -14.88
CA ALA A 447 -3.15 -27.35 -14.41
C ALA A 447 -2.90 -28.67 -13.68
N ASN A 448 -3.90 -29.14 -12.93
CA ASN A 448 -3.81 -30.42 -12.21
C ASN A 448 -5.04 -31.27 -12.46
N ILE A 449 -4.82 -32.58 -12.54
CA ILE A 449 -5.83 -33.64 -12.51
C ILE A 449 -5.46 -34.61 -11.37
N PRO A 450 -6.31 -35.60 -11.01
CA PRO A 450 -5.89 -36.62 -10.06
C PRO A 450 -4.57 -37.26 -10.53
N ASP A 451 -3.63 -37.39 -9.61
CA ASP A 451 -2.32 -38.04 -9.79
C ASP A 451 -1.32 -37.36 -10.74
N TYR A 452 -1.72 -36.33 -11.50
CA TYR A 452 -0.84 -35.66 -12.49
C TYR A 452 -0.92 -34.13 -12.48
N CYS A 453 0.24 -33.52 -12.68
CA CYS A 453 0.43 -32.09 -12.97
C CYS A 453 0.67 -31.92 -14.46
N ILE A 454 0.02 -30.93 -15.07
CA ILE A 454 0.04 -30.66 -16.50
C ILE A 454 0.71 -29.30 -16.71
N SER A 455 1.73 -29.25 -17.56
CA SER A 455 2.36 -27.99 -17.96
C SER A 455 2.14 -27.67 -19.43
N GLY A 456 1.80 -26.42 -19.71
CA GLY A 456 1.78 -25.83 -21.05
C GLY A 456 3.05 -25.03 -21.27
N LEU A 457 3.69 -25.26 -22.40
CA LEU A 457 4.96 -24.63 -22.74
C LEU A 457 4.76 -23.55 -23.81
N ASN A 458 5.70 -22.61 -23.85
CA ASN A 458 5.81 -21.59 -24.89
C ASN A 458 6.05 -22.18 -26.30
N SER A 459 6.39 -23.47 -26.42
CA SER A 459 6.57 -24.15 -27.71
C SER A 459 5.30 -24.78 -28.30
N GLY A 460 4.15 -24.64 -27.62
CA GLY A 460 2.90 -25.31 -28.02
C GLY A 460 2.79 -26.76 -27.54
N VAL A 461 3.75 -27.21 -26.74
CA VAL A 461 3.80 -28.56 -26.16
C VAL A 461 3.16 -28.58 -24.79
N LEU A 462 2.42 -29.66 -24.52
CA LEU A 462 1.81 -29.97 -23.24
C LEU A 462 2.44 -31.22 -22.64
N LYS A 463 2.83 -31.17 -21.36
CA LYS A 463 3.50 -32.26 -20.66
C LYS A 463 2.75 -32.70 -19.40
N PHE A 464 2.79 -34.00 -19.12
CA PHE A 464 2.25 -34.59 -17.90
C PHE A 464 3.37 -35.06 -16.98
N TYR A 465 3.26 -34.71 -15.71
CA TYR A 465 4.17 -35.10 -14.64
C TYR A 465 3.41 -35.86 -13.57
N GLN A 466 3.99 -36.95 -13.07
CA GLN A 466 3.41 -37.67 -11.93
C GLN A 466 3.52 -36.82 -10.67
N ASN A 467 2.43 -36.71 -9.91
CA ASN A 467 2.45 -35.86 -8.71
C ASN A 467 3.45 -36.34 -7.66
N GLU A 468 3.65 -37.66 -7.50
CA GLU A 468 4.50 -38.23 -6.45
C GLU A 468 5.98 -37.85 -6.60
N ASN A 469 6.54 -38.06 -7.79
CA ASN A 469 7.98 -37.98 -8.07
C ASN A 469 8.34 -36.94 -9.14
N SER A 470 7.37 -36.18 -9.67
CA SER A 470 7.55 -35.18 -10.71
C SER A 470 8.19 -35.72 -12.00
N LYS A 471 8.08 -37.02 -12.27
CA LYS A 471 8.59 -37.64 -13.49
C LYS A 471 7.67 -37.33 -14.67
N GLU A 472 8.26 -36.92 -15.80
CA GLU A 472 7.55 -36.78 -17.07
C GLU A 472 7.03 -38.15 -17.53
N ILE A 473 5.73 -38.23 -17.84
CA ILE A 473 5.07 -39.47 -18.26
C ILE A 473 4.70 -39.43 -19.74
N SER A 474 4.27 -38.28 -20.22
CA SER A 474 3.84 -38.09 -21.61
C SER A 474 3.91 -36.64 -22.02
N GLN A 475 4.09 -36.41 -23.32
CA GLN A 475 4.06 -35.10 -23.94
C GLN A 475 3.26 -35.11 -25.24
N TYR A 476 2.63 -33.99 -25.56
CA TYR A 476 1.83 -33.81 -26.77
C TYR A 476 2.10 -32.43 -27.36
N ARG A 477 2.41 -32.36 -28.65
CA ARG A 477 2.42 -31.07 -29.38
C ARG A 477 0.99 -30.75 -29.78
N LEU A 478 0.40 -29.76 -29.13
CA LEU A 478 -1.01 -29.42 -29.30
C LEU A 478 -1.19 -28.19 -30.17
N HIS A 479 -0.25 -27.25 -30.12
CA HIS A 479 -0.28 -25.98 -30.85
C HIS A 479 1.06 -25.75 -31.56
N ASP A 480 1.04 -24.87 -32.57
CA ASP A 480 2.26 -24.45 -33.27
C ASP A 480 2.92 -23.23 -32.61
N TYR A 481 2.18 -22.56 -31.73
CA TYR A 481 2.60 -21.42 -30.91
C TYR A 481 2.35 -21.70 -29.43
N ASP A 482 2.79 -20.78 -28.58
CA ASP A 482 2.68 -20.78 -27.12
C ASP A 482 1.31 -21.23 -26.63
N ILE A 483 1.27 -22.14 -25.64
CA ILE A 483 0.06 -22.42 -24.88
C ILE A 483 -0.09 -21.31 -23.85
N ILE A 484 -1.11 -20.47 -23.95
CA ILE A 484 -1.31 -19.33 -23.03
C ILE A 484 -1.95 -19.78 -21.72
N ASN A 485 -2.95 -20.67 -21.82
CA ASN A 485 -3.73 -21.09 -20.66
C ASN A 485 -4.21 -22.54 -20.81
N ILE A 486 -4.32 -23.24 -19.68
CA ILE A 486 -4.84 -24.59 -19.58
C ILE A 486 -5.90 -24.61 -18.49
N ASN A 487 -7.12 -25.04 -18.84
CA ASN A 487 -8.18 -25.29 -17.87
C ASN A 487 -8.64 -26.74 -17.93
N VAL A 488 -8.96 -27.27 -16.76
CA VAL A 488 -9.53 -28.61 -16.59
C VAL A 488 -10.97 -28.45 -16.13
N SER A 489 -11.90 -29.20 -16.72
CA SER A 489 -13.30 -29.21 -16.30
C SER A 489 -13.46 -29.72 -14.86
N ALA A 490 -14.51 -29.30 -14.15
CA ALA A 490 -14.71 -29.66 -12.75
C ALA A 490 -14.71 -31.20 -12.47
N ASP A 491 -15.15 -31.99 -13.45
CA ASP A 491 -15.18 -33.45 -13.43
C ASP A 491 -13.84 -34.13 -13.77
N ASN A 492 -12.79 -33.35 -14.09
CA ASN A 492 -11.46 -33.77 -14.52
C ASN A 492 -11.44 -34.62 -15.82
N LYS A 493 -12.49 -34.55 -16.66
CA LYS A 493 -12.59 -35.36 -17.89
C LYS A 493 -12.27 -34.59 -19.17
N GLN A 494 -12.23 -33.27 -19.12
CA GLN A 494 -11.93 -32.42 -20.27
C GLN A 494 -10.80 -31.44 -19.93
N LEU A 495 -9.89 -31.28 -20.90
CA LEU A 495 -8.85 -30.26 -20.92
C LEU A 495 -9.20 -29.24 -21.98
N VAL A 496 -8.95 -27.97 -21.71
CA VAL A 496 -8.96 -26.92 -22.71
C VAL A 496 -7.59 -26.27 -22.75
N THR A 497 -7.04 -26.14 -23.95
CA THR A 497 -5.78 -25.43 -24.19
C THR A 497 -6.04 -24.22 -25.09
N CYS A 498 -5.46 -23.08 -24.73
CA CYS A 498 -5.56 -21.82 -25.49
C CYS A 498 -4.18 -21.44 -26.02
N SER A 499 -4.11 -20.82 -27.20
CA SER A 499 -2.84 -20.45 -27.80
C SER A 499 -2.88 -19.11 -28.54
N ALA A 500 -1.69 -18.54 -28.73
CA ALA A 500 -1.44 -17.36 -29.54
C ALA A 500 -1.72 -17.60 -31.04
N ASP A 501 -1.89 -18.86 -31.47
CA ASP A 501 -2.32 -19.24 -32.82
C ASP A 501 -3.80 -18.94 -33.13
N ALA A 502 -4.48 -18.18 -32.27
CA ALA A 502 -5.91 -17.87 -32.32
C ALA A 502 -6.83 -19.09 -32.27
N THR A 503 -6.36 -20.20 -31.68
CA THR A 503 -7.16 -21.40 -31.47
C THR A 503 -7.31 -21.76 -29.99
N ALA A 504 -8.45 -22.38 -29.69
CA ALA A 504 -8.67 -23.07 -28.43
C ALA A 504 -9.13 -24.49 -28.70
N LYS A 505 -8.46 -25.48 -28.10
CA LYS A 505 -8.68 -26.90 -28.36
C LYS A 505 -9.19 -27.59 -27.11
N ALA A 506 -10.24 -28.39 -27.27
CA ALA A 506 -10.80 -29.19 -26.20
C ALA A 506 -10.40 -30.65 -26.38
N TRP A 507 -10.05 -31.31 -25.28
CA TRP A 507 -9.53 -32.68 -25.24
C TRP A 507 -10.25 -33.48 -24.18
N LYS A 508 -10.69 -34.69 -24.49
CA LYS A 508 -11.06 -35.65 -23.46
C LYS A 508 -9.78 -36.23 -22.84
N ILE A 509 -9.75 -36.27 -21.51
CA ILE A 509 -8.63 -36.80 -20.73
C ILE A 509 -9.03 -38.12 -20.09
N ASP A 510 -8.20 -39.14 -20.25
CA ASP A 510 -8.26 -40.40 -19.50
C ASP A 510 -6.85 -40.74 -18.98
N GLY A 511 -6.57 -40.34 -17.73
CA GLY A 511 -5.23 -40.33 -17.17
C GLY A 511 -4.31 -39.40 -17.97
N THR A 512 -3.30 -39.97 -18.63
CA THR A 512 -2.36 -39.24 -19.50
C THR A 512 -2.74 -39.27 -20.98
N LYS A 513 -3.82 -39.98 -21.36
CA LYS A 513 -4.26 -40.07 -22.76
C LYS A 513 -5.16 -38.89 -23.10
N LEU A 514 -4.83 -38.20 -24.20
CA LEU A 514 -5.63 -37.13 -24.76
C LEU A 514 -6.31 -37.58 -26.07
N THR A 515 -7.61 -37.33 -26.18
CA THR A 515 -8.34 -37.47 -27.44
C THR A 515 -9.01 -36.14 -27.77
N GLN A 516 -8.66 -35.57 -28.93
CA GLN A 516 -9.19 -34.27 -29.35
C GLN A 516 -10.71 -34.36 -29.52
N SER A 517 -11.44 -33.46 -28.86
CA SER A 517 -12.89 -33.44 -28.92
C SER A 517 -13.39 -32.36 -29.88
N ASN A 518 -12.89 -31.13 -29.80
CA ASN A 518 -13.25 -30.01 -30.67
C ASN A 518 -12.08 -29.02 -30.85
N ILE A 519 -12.08 -28.30 -31.97
CA ILE A 519 -11.20 -27.14 -32.22
C ILE A 519 -12.09 -25.93 -32.46
N TYR A 520 -11.74 -24.81 -31.82
CA TYR A 520 -12.36 -23.51 -32.04
C TYR A 520 -11.29 -22.55 -32.56
N GLN A 521 -11.57 -21.91 -33.70
CA GLN A 521 -10.68 -20.96 -34.35
C GLN A 521 -11.30 -19.56 -34.33
N TYR A 522 -10.48 -18.56 -34.03
CA TYR A 522 -10.87 -17.16 -33.90
C TYR A 522 -9.93 -16.26 -34.72
N ASN A 523 -10.19 -14.96 -34.74
CA ASN A 523 -9.35 -14.02 -35.50
C ASN A 523 -8.15 -13.52 -34.69
N ASN A 524 -8.23 -13.58 -33.36
CA ASN A 524 -7.20 -13.12 -32.43
C ASN A 524 -6.85 -14.19 -31.39
N GLU A 525 -5.73 -13.95 -30.70
CA GLU A 525 -5.23 -14.70 -29.56
C GLU A 525 -6.32 -15.02 -28.51
N VAL A 526 -6.38 -16.28 -28.07
CA VAL A 526 -7.30 -16.71 -27.01
C VAL A 526 -6.57 -16.65 -25.67
N ILE A 527 -7.02 -15.75 -24.80
CA ILE A 527 -6.38 -15.48 -23.50
C ILE A 527 -6.74 -16.59 -22.49
N ASN A 528 -8.01 -16.98 -22.44
CA ASN A 528 -8.50 -17.96 -21.48
C ASN A 528 -9.75 -18.67 -22.05
N ALA A 529 -9.95 -19.96 -21.76
CA ALA A 529 -11.13 -20.69 -22.20
C ALA A 529 -11.50 -21.86 -21.27
N TYR A 530 -12.81 -22.12 -21.18
CA TYR A 530 -13.41 -23.14 -20.31
C TYR A 530 -14.34 -24.06 -21.08
N TYR A 531 -14.37 -25.33 -20.68
CA TYR A 531 -15.37 -26.30 -21.12
C TYR A 531 -16.31 -26.63 -19.96
N ILE A 532 -17.57 -26.24 -20.09
CA ILE A 532 -18.59 -26.46 -19.06
C ILE A 532 -19.28 -27.79 -19.33
N ALA A 533 -18.96 -28.82 -18.53
CA ALA A 533 -19.42 -30.19 -18.78
C ALA A 533 -20.94 -30.34 -18.70
N ILE A 534 -21.58 -29.66 -17.74
CA ILE A 534 -23.03 -29.77 -17.47
C ILE A 534 -23.85 -29.32 -18.68
N ASN A 535 -23.46 -28.20 -19.30
CA ASN A 535 -24.20 -27.58 -20.40
C ASN A 535 -23.59 -27.88 -21.77
N LYS A 536 -22.43 -28.58 -21.82
CA LYS A 536 -21.61 -28.79 -23.01
C LYS A 536 -21.26 -27.48 -23.74
N LEU A 537 -21.10 -26.40 -22.98
CA LEU A 537 -20.74 -25.09 -23.50
C LEU A 537 -19.23 -24.90 -23.52
N PHE A 538 -18.76 -24.16 -24.51
CA PHE A 538 -17.37 -23.73 -24.62
C PHE A 538 -17.30 -22.22 -24.52
N ILE A 539 -16.54 -21.69 -23.56
CA ILE A 539 -16.41 -20.25 -23.32
C ILE A 539 -14.99 -19.85 -23.63
N ALA A 540 -14.78 -18.87 -24.50
CA ALA A 540 -13.45 -18.35 -24.84
C ALA A 540 -13.41 -16.83 -24.69
N ASN A 541 -12.39 -16.32 -23.99
CA ASN A 541 -12.03 -14.91 -23.94
C ASN A 541 -10.95 -14.63 -25.01
N ILE A 542 -11.28 -13.78 -25.97
CA ILE A 542 -10.45 -13.49 -27.14
C ILE A 542 -9.98 -12.04 -27.05
N LYS A 543 -8.67 -11.84 -27.17
CA LYS A 543 -8.03 -10.53 -27.02
C LYS A 543 -8.62 -9.50 -27.97
N GLY A 544 -9.15 -8.40 -27.44
CA GLY A 544 -9.77 -7.33 -28.22
C GLY A 544 -11.13 -7.65 -28.86
N GLU A 545 -11.62 -8.90 -28.79
CA GLU A 545 -12.95 -9.28 -29.31
C GLU A 545 -13.96 -9.55 -28.18
N GLY A 546 -13.48 -9.98 -27.01
CA GLY A 546 -14.29 -10.34 -25.86
C GLY A 546 -14.66 -11.81 -25.78
N ILE A 547 -15.81 -12.10 -25.18
CA ILE A 547 -16.14 -13.47 -24.77
C ILE A 547 -17.14 -14.08 -25.74
N LYS A 548 -16.77 -15.25 -26.29
CA LYS A 548 -17.66 -16.09 -27.11
C LYS A 548 -18.07 -17.33 -26.33
N ILE A 549 -19.37 -17.57 -26.27
CA ILE A 549 -19.94 -18.79 -25.70
C ILE A 549 -20.48 -19.61 -26.88
N ASN A 550 -20.01 -20.85 -27.01
CA ASN A 550 -20.33 -21.75 -28.10
C ASN A 550 -21.08 -22.98 -27.59
N ASP A 551 -22.15 -23.34 -28.29
CA ASP A 551 -22.84 -24.64 -28.15
C ASP A 551 -22.60 -25.45 -29.43
N LYS A 552 -22.00 -26.64 -29.31
CA LYS A 552 -21.76 -27.58 -30.42
C LYS A 552 -21.18 -26.90 -31.68
N ASN A 553 -20.10 -26.13 -31.51
CA ASN A 553 -19.39 -25.42 -32.60
C ASN A 553 -20.19 -24.28 -33.28
N LYS A 554 -21.29 -23.82 -32.69
CA LYS A 554 -21.97 -22.57 -33.07
C LYS A 554 -21.84 -21.54 -31.96
N ILE A 555 -21.47 -20.31 -32.31
CA ILE A 555 -21.48 -19.18 -31.37
C ILE A 555 -22.93 -18.93 -30.96
N SER A 556 -23.25 -19.15 -29.70
CA SER A 556 -24.58 -18.92 -29.14
C SER A 556 -24.70 -17.53 -28.54
N VAL A 557 -23.61 -16.97 -27.99
CA VAL A 557 -23.59 -15.65 -27.36
C VAL A 557 -22.24 -14.97 -27.60
N ASN A 558 -22.27 -13.65 -27.80
CA ASN A 558 -21.08 -12.80 -27.91
C ASN A 558 -21.17 -11.61 -26.94
N ILE A 559 -20.13 -11.42 -26.12
CA ILE A 559 -20.01 -10.33 -25.15
C ILE A 559 -18.83 -9.45 -25.58
N ASN A 560 -19.13 -8.32 -26.22
CA ASN A 560 -18.13 -7.43 -26.83
C ASN A 560 -17.51 -6.48 -25.80
N ASN A 561 -16.37 -6.85 -25.24
CA ASN A 561 -15.55 -6.05 -24.34
C ASN A 561 -14.14 -6.66 -24.27
N ASP A 562 -13.10 -5.88 -23.96
CA ASP A 562 -11.75 -6.42 -23.79
C ASP A 562 -11.52 -6.84 -22.33
N PHE A 563 -11.31 -8.14 -22.09
CA PHE A 563 -11.19 -8.71 -20.76
C PHE A 563 -9.78 -9.26 -20.50
N SER A 564 -9.23 -8.94 -19.33
CA SER A 564 -7.93 -9.45 -18.87
C SER A 564 -8.03 -10.91 -18.43
N ASP A 565 -9.12 -11.27 -17.73
CA ASP A 565 -9.31 -12.61 -17.19
C ASP A 565 -10.80 -12.94 -17.00
N ILE A 566 -11.12 -14.24 -16.95
CA ILE A 566 -12.48 -14.75 -16.80
C ILE A 566 -12.51 -15.92 -15.79
N ALA A 567 -13.58 -16.01 -15.01
CA ALA A 567 -13.84 -17.12 -14.08
C ALA A 567 -15.29 -17.61 -14.21
N VAL A 568 -15.52 -18.91 -14.07
CA VAL A 568 -16.84 -19.52 -14.28
C VAL A 568 -17.40 -20.18 -13.02
N ASN A 569 -18.70 -20.00 -12.79
CA ASN A 569 -19.48 -20.80 -11.86
C ASN A 569 -20.39 -21.74 -12.67
N GLU A 570 -19.93 -22.98 -12.89
CA GLU A 570 -20.65 -23.98 -13.67
C GLU A 570 -22.03 -24.29 -13.11
N LYS A 571 -22.17 -24.31 -11.77
CA LYS A 571 -23.40 -24.72 -11.08
C LYS A 571 -24.53 -23.72 -11.30
N ASP A 572 -24.24 -22.44 -11.19
CA ASP A 572 -25.25 -21.38 -11.33
C ASP A 572 -25.31 -20.79 -12.76
N SER A 573 -24.51 -21.34 -13.69
CA SER A 573 -24.41 -20.87 -15.08
C SER A 573 -24.07 -19.38 -15.20
N VAL A 574 -23.13 -18.93 -14.36
CA VAL A 574 -22.64 -17.55 -14.27
C VAL A 574 -21.17 -17.48 -14.68
N LEU A 575 -20.82 -16.42 -15.38
CA LEU A 575 -19.47 -16.05 -15.79
C LEU A 575 -19.11 -14.72 -15.12
N TYR A 576 -17.89 -14.62 -14.62
CA TYR A 576 -17.29 -13.38 -14.12
C TYR A 576 -16.15 -12.99 -15.06
N ALA A 577 -15.97 -11.69 -15.28
CA ALA A 577 -14.96 -11.18 -16.21
C ALA A 577 -14.34 -9.88 -15.68
N ALA A 578 -13.01 -9.79 -15.72
CA ALA A 578 -12.27 -8.58 -15.40
C ALA A 578 -11.94 -7.82 -16.69
N LEU A 579 -12.23 -6.52 -16.74
CA LEU A 579 -11.98 -5.69 -17.92
C LEU A 579 -10.51 -5.25 -17.99
N ASN A 580 -9.88 -5.41 -19.15
CA ASN A 580 -8.44 -5.16 -19.34
C ASN A 580 -8.02 -3.69 -19.17
N ASN A 581 -8.89 -2.77 -19.62
CA ASN A 581 -8.66 -1.33 -19.58
C ASN A 581 -9.59 -0.59 -18.61
N SER A 582 -10.15 -1.30 -17.63
CA SER A 582 -10.95 -0.65 -16.59
C SER A 582 -10.67 -1.26 -15.23
N THR A 583 -11.21 -0.62 -14.20
CA THR A 583 -11.17 -1.07 -12.82
C THR A 583 -12.38 -1.97 -12.48
N SER A 584 -13.15 -2.39 -13.48
CA SER A 584 -14.44 -3.06 -13.26
C SER A 584 -14.38 -4.58 -13.46
N CYS A 585 -15.12 -5.29 -12.62
CA CYS A 585 -15.44 -6.70 -12.76
C CYS A 585 -16.94 -6.84 -13.06
N LEU A 586 -17.27 -7.70 -14.02
CA LEU A 586 -18.61 -7.87 -14.53
C LEU A 586 -19.06 -9.31 -14.33
N SER A 587 -20.36 -9.49 -14.07
CA SER A 587 -21.00 -10.80 -14.07
C SER A 587 -22.01 -10.92 -15.19
N TYR A 588 -22.01 -12.07 -15.87
CA TYR A 588 -22.90 -12.41 -16.96
C TYR A 588 -23.52 -13.79 -16.74
N SER A 589 -24.77 -13.95 -17.14
CA SER A 589 -25.35 -15.27 -17.38
C SER A 589 -24.74 -15.89 -18.64
N PHE A 590 -24.76 -17.22 -18.77
CA PHE A 590 -24.34 -17.89 -20.02
C PHE A 590 -25.17 -17.54 -21.25
N ASN A 591 -26.30 -16.85 -21.08
CA ASN A 591 -27.11 -16.31 -22.17
C ASN A 591 -26.66 -14.89 -22.62
N GLY A 592 -25.63 -14.32 -22.00
CA GLY A 592 -25.06 -13.01 -22.34
C GLY A 592 -25.66 -11.83 -21.58
N ASN A 593 -26.66 -12.06 -20.73
CA ASN A 593 -27.24 -10.98 -19.92
C ASN A 593 -26.31 -10.62 -18.78
N LYS A 594 -25.96 -9.32 -18.66
CA LYS A 594 -25.23 -8.76 -17.52
C LYS A 594 -26.09 -8.85 -16.26
N ILE A 595 -25.52 -9.40 -15.19
CA ILE A 595 -26.18 -9.59 -13.89
C ILE A 595 -25.84 -8.44 -12.96
N TRP A 596 -24.55 -8.14 -12.80
CA TRP A 596 -24.05 -7.05 -11.97
C TRP A 596 -22.70 -6.53 -12.49
N GLU A 597 -22.32 -5.36 -12.01
CA GLU A 597 -21.01 -4.75 -12.22
C GLU A 597 -20.47 -4.28 -10.88
N PHE A 598 -19.24 -4.65 -10.60
CA PHE A 598 -18.44 -4.08 -9.55
C PHE A 598 -17.42 -3.15 -10.19
N LYS A 599 -17.33 -1.91 -9.71
CA LYS A 599 -16.27 -0.98 -10.11
C LYS A 599 -15.33 -0.83 -8.93
N GLU A 600 -14.08 -1.24 -9.11
CA GLU A 600 -13.01 -0.77 -8.25
C GLU A 600 -12.60 0.62 -8.71
N ILE A 601 -11.88 1.34 -7.86
CA ILE A 601 -11.88 2.79 -7.99
C ILE A 601 -10.62 3.30 -8.69
N SER A 602 -9.46 2.70 -8.39
CA SER A 602 -8.15 3.18 -8.89
C SER A 602 -7.31 2.14 -9.60
N LEU A 603 -7.54 0.86 -9.34
CA LEU A 603 -6.61 -0.19 -9.70
C LEU A 603 -7.27 -1.16 -10.67
N LYS A 604 -6.55 -1.49 -11.73
CA LYS A 604 -6.99 -2.52 -12.67
C LYS A 604 -7.12 -3.86 -11.96
N ILE A 605 -8.19 -4.57 -12.28
CA ILE A 605 -8.36 -5.96 -11.86
C ILE A 605 -7.62 -6.82 -12.89
N LEU A 606 -6.50 -7.40 -12.47
CA LEU A 606 -5.65 -8.19 -13.36
C LEU A 606 -6.16 -9.62 -13.50
N PHE A 607 -6.56 -10.23 -12.38
CA PHE A 607 -6.95 -11.63 -12.33
C PHE A 607 -8.19 -11.81 -11.47
N ILE A 608 -8.99 -12.82 -11.78
CA ILE A 608 -10.15 -13.19 -10.97
C ILE A 608 -10.20 -14.69 -10.72
N SER A 609 -10.62 -15.07 -9.52
CA SER A 609 -10.82 -16.48 -9.18
C SER A 609 -12.09 -16.66 -8.36
N PHE A 610 -12.87 -17.69 -8.68
CA PHE A 610 -14.15 -17.97 -8.04
C PHE A 610 -14.03 -19.13 -7.04
N SER A 611 -14.57 -18.94 -5.84
CA SER A 611 -14.74 -19.99 -4.84
C SER A 611 -16.18 -20.48 -4.81
N SER A 612 -16.38 -21.73 -5.18
CA SER A 612 -17.70 -22.39 -5.11
C SER A 612 -18.15 -22.67 -3.68
N LYS A 613 -17.21 -22.92 -2.74
CA LYS A 613 -17.51 -23.21 -1.33
C LYS A 613 -18.10 -22.00 -0.61
N TYR A 614 -17.52 -20.83 -0.83
CA TYR A 614 -17.93 -19.59 -0.15
C TYR A 614 -18.82 -18.68 -1.00
N ASN A 615 -19.02 -19.02 -2.27
CA ASN A 615 -19.69 -18.17 -3.24
C ASN A 615 -19.08 -16.76 -3.30
N MET A 616 -17.74 -16.71 -3.30
CA MET A 616 -16.97 -15.47 -3.33
C MET A 616 -16.15 -15.38 -4.60
N LEU A 617 -15.97 -14.15 -5.08
CA LEU A 617 -15.05 -13.83 -6.16
C LEU A 617 -13.85 -13.07 -5.58
N PHE A 618 -12.65 -13.57 -5.88
CA PHE A 618 -11.38 -12.95 -5.52
C PHE A 618 -10.89 -12.15 -6.73
N CYS A 619 -10.79 -10.84 -6.59
CA CYS A 619 -10.30 -9.93 -7.63
C CYS A 619 -8.93 -9.39 -7.23
N VAL A 620 -7.91 -9.67 -8.04
CA VAL A 620 -6.54 -9.20 -7.78
C VAL A 620 -6.31 -7.88 -8.46
N LEU A 621 -5.86 -6.91 -7.68
CA LEU A 621 -5.52 -5.57 -8.16
C LEU A 621 -4.05 -5.51 -8.61
N GLU A 622 -3.74 -4.55 -9.48
CA GLU A 622 -2.38 -4.37 -10.04
C GLU A 622 -1.26 -4.17 -8.99
N ASN A 623 -1.61 -3.72 -7.79
CA ASN A 623 -0.67 -3.55 -6.67
C ASN A 623 -0.53 -4.81 -5.78
N GLY A 624 -1.22 -5.90 -6.14
CA GLY A 624 -1.22 -7.17 -5.42
C GLY A 624 -2.21 -7.30 -4.26
N ASN A 625 -3.07 -6.29 -4.04
CA ASN A 625 -4.19 -6.41 -3.11
C ASN A 625 -5.29 -7.29 -3.70
N ILE A 626 -6.14 -7.82 -2.81
CA ILE A 626 -7.24 -8.71 -3.22
C ILE A 626 -8.55 -8.14 -2.71
N VAL A 627 -9.50 -7.98 -3.60
CA VAL A 627 -10.87 -7.58 -3.28
C VAL A 627 -11.74 -8.83 -3.26
N LEU A 628 -12.46 -9.02 -2.17
CA LEU A 628 -13.45 -10.08 -2.01
C LEU A 628 -14.82 -9.53 -2.35
N LEU A 629 -15.47 -10.14 -3.34
CA LEU A 629 -16.83 -9.81 -3.73
C LEU A 629 -17.77 -10.98 -3.41
N ASP A 630 -18.99 -10.68 -2.98
CA ASP A 630 -20.09 -11.63 -2.99
C ASP A 630 -20.45 -11.91 -4.46
N ALA A 631 -20.25 -13.16 -4.89
CA ALA A 631 -20.41 -13.54 -6.28
C ALA A 631 -21.87 -13.41 -6.78
N LYS A 632 -22.85 -13.38 -5.85
CA LYS A 632 -24.27 -13.27 -6.20
C LYS A 632 -24.66 -11.86 -6.63
N ASN A 633 -24.09 -10.83 -6.01
CA ASN A 633 -24.54 -9.44 -6.16
C ASN A 633 -23.42 -8.43 -6.46
N GLY A 634 -22.16 -8.87 -6.50
CA GLY A 634 -21.01 -8.02 -6.78
C GLY A 634 -20.65 -7.06 -5.64
N LYS A 635 -21.25 -7.21 -4.45
CA LYS A 635 -20.94 -6.34 -3.30
C LYS A 635 -19.57 -6.69 -2.73
N LYS A 636 -18.79 -5.64 -2.48
CA LYS A 636 -17.50 -5.74 -1.79
C LYS A 636 -17.71 -6.19 -0.35
N ILE A 637 -17.16 -7.36 -0.03
CA ILE A 637 -17.13 -7.94 1.32
C ILE A 637 -15.92 -7.38 2.06
N ALA A 638 -14.74 -7.44 1.44
CA ALA A 638 -13.49 -7.03 2.06
C ALA A 638 -12.41 -6.70 1.03
N THR A 639 -11.35 -6.03 1.48
CA THR A 639 -10.05 -5.95 0.79
C THR A 639 -8.99 -6.57 1.69
N LEU A 640 -8.30 -7.58 1.18
CA LEU A 640 -7.11 -8.14 1.80
C LEU A 640 -5.92 -7.32 1.34
N ILE A 641 -5.21 -6.72 2.29
CA ILE A 641 -4.01 -5.95 2.03
C ILE A 641 -2.83 -6.70 2.64
N ILE A 642 -1.84 -7.00 1.80
CA ILE A 642 -0.66 -7.73 2.21
C ILE A 642 0.46 -6.72 2.46
N PHE A 643 0.90 -6.55 3.71
CA PHE A 643 1.84 -5.47 4.05
C PHE A 643 3.29 -5.93 4.13
N ASP A 644 3.56 -7.12 4.66
CA ASP A 644 4.94 -7.63 4.76
C ASP A 644 5.03 -9.17 4.68
N ASN A 645 6.21 -9.71 4.99
CA ASN A 645 6.52 -11.14 4.92
C ASN A 645 5.59 -12.03 5.77
N ASN A 646 4.96 -11.50 6.83
CA ASN A 646 4.16 -12.27 7.81
C ASN A 646 2.83 -11.58 8.25
N ASN A 647 2.61 -10.31 7.91
CA ASN A 647 1.49 -9.50 8.42
C ASN A 647 0.55 -9.02 7.31
N TRP A 648 -0.75 -9.13 7.57
CA TRP A 648 -1.79 -8.69 6.64
C TRP A 648 -3.04 -8.23 7.37
N LEU A 649 -3.70 -7.23 6.78
CA LEU A 649 -4.94 -6.68 7.31
C LEU A 649 -6.11 -7.03 6.39
N ILE A 650 -7.24 -7.28 7.03
CA ILE A 650 -8.53 -7.39 6.37
C ILE A 650 -9.24 -6.06 6.57
N TYR A 651 -9.48 -5.37 5.46
CA TYR A 651 -10.33 -4.21 5.42
C TYR A 651 -11.75 -4.65 5.06
N THR A 652 -12.74 -4.25 5.84
CA THR A 652 -14.16 -4.38 5.51
C THR A 652 -14.78 -2.98 5.43
N PRO A 653 -15.91 -2.79 4.75
CA PRO A 653 -16.59 -1.48 4.71
C PRO A 653 -16.84 -0.87 6.11
N ASP A 654 -16.98 -1.73 7.13
CA ASP A 654 -17.36 -1.32 8.48
C ASP A 654 -16.19 -1.30 9.49
N ASN A 655 -15.08 -2.02 9.22
CA ASN A 655 -14.00 -2.23 10.20
C ASN A 655 -12.66 -2.68 9.59
N PHE A 656 -11.58 -2.52 10.38
CA PHE A 656 -10.24 -3.04 10.10
C PHE A 656 -9.86 -4.15 11.07
N PHE A 657 -9.25 -5.22 10.56
CA PHE A 657 -8.80 -6.35 11.37
C PHE A 657 -7.36 -6.73 11.03
N ASP A 658 -6.53 -6.88 12.06
CA ASP A 658 -5.20 -7.47 11.93
C ASP A 658 -5.31 -9.00 11.98
N ALA A 659 -5.28 -9.63 10.80
CA ALA A 659 -5.41 -11.07 10.69
C ALA A 659 -4.12 -11.81 11.08
N SER A 660 -2.98 -11.13 11.23
CA SER A 660 -1.71 -11.80 11.55
C SER A 660 -1.58 -12.18 13.03
N LYS A 661 -2.36 -11.55 13.91
CA LYS A 661 -2.32 -11.78 15.37
C LYS A 661 -3.49 -12.58 15.94
N THR A 662 -4.56 -12.76 15.17
CA THR A 662 -5.74 -13.49 15.64
C THR A 662 -5.75 -14.92 15.11
N VAL A 663 -5.58 -15.90 16.00
CA VAL A 663 -6.01 -17.27 15.74
C VAL A 663 -7.55 -17.24 15.69
N ILE A 664 -8.11 -17.17 14.49
CA ILE A 664 -9.56 -17.29 14.30
C ILE A 664 -9.90 -18.77 14.51
N ASN A 665 -10.13 -19.14 15.76
CA ASN A 665 -10.67 -20.45 16.09
C ASN A 665 -12.13 -20.52 15.59
N ASN A 666 -12.32 -21.38 14.59
CA ASN A 666 -13.56 -22.03 14.18
C ASN A 666 -14.69 -21.19 13.53
N THR A 667 -14.95 -21.59 12.28
CA THR A 667 -16.27 -21.82 11.67
C THR A 667 -17.30 -20.70 11.84
N ASN A 668 -17.12 -19.64 11.06
CA ASN A 668 -18.15 -18.93 10.30
C ASN A 668 -17.65 -17.51 10.00
N ILE A 669 -16.93 -17.36 8.88
CA ILE A 669 -16.43 -16.06 8.41
C ILE A 669 -17.59 -15.08 8.12
N VAL A 670 -18.83 -15.58 7.98
CA VAL A 670 -20.00 -14.76 7.59
C VAL A 670 -21.09 -14.68 8.69
N SER A 671 -21.15 -15.58 9.68
CA SER A 671 -22.25 -15.56 10.68
C SER A 671 -21.83 -15.29 12.12
N ASN A 672 -20.55 -15.07 12.42
CA ASN A 672 -20.07 -14.65 13.75
C ASN A 672 -19.36 -13.30 13.78
N LEU A 673 -19.43 -12.50 12.71
CA LEU A 673 -19.28 -11.04 12.84
C LEU A 673 -20.55 -10.49 13.50
N ASN A 674 -20.69 -10.76 14.81
CA ASN A 674 -21.67 -10.05 15.62
C ASN A 674 -21.28 -8.57 15.61
N ILE A 675 -22.11 -7.80 14.91
CA ILE A 675 -22.25 -6.36 15.04
C ILE A 675 -22.22 -6.03 16.54
N LEU A 676 -21.15 -5.41 17.02
CA LEU A 676 -21.21 -4.70 18.29
C LEU A 676 -21.75 -3.30 17.99
N PRO A 677 -22.87 -2.88 18.60
CA PRO A 677 -23.33 -1.52 18.49
C PRO A 677 -22.30 -0.56 19.07
N HIS A 678 -22.25 0.63 18.47
CA HIS A 678 -21.27 1.70 18.65
C HIS A 678 -21.16 2.32 20.07
N GLU A 679 -21.76 1.71 21.10
CA GLU A 679 -21.81 2.25 22.48
C GLU A 679 -20.91 1.53 23.51
N ASN A 680 -20.16 0.50 23.13
CA ASN A 680 -19.34 -0.26 24.09
C ASN A 680 -17.81 -0.09 23.96
N ILE A 681 -17.31 0.72 23.03
CA ILE A 681 -15.87 0.97 22.89
C ILE A 681 -15.36 1.90 24.01
N GLU A 682 -16.20 2.82 24.50
CA GLU A 682 -15.87 3.63 25.70
C GLU A 682 -16.04 2.86 27.02
N LYS A 683 -16.93 1.86 27.08
CA LYS A 683 -17.10 1.00 28.26
C LYS A 683 -15.97 -0.01 28.46
N PHE A 684 -15.18 -0.30 27.43
CA PHE A 684 -14.00 -1.15 27.56
C PHE A 684 -12.77 -0.41 28.09
N TYR A 685 -12.77 0.94 28.07
CA TYR A 685 -11.64 1.77 28.49
C TYR A 685 -11.89 2.63 29.76
N GLN A 686 -13.11 2.69 30.32
CA GLN A 686 -13.39 3.44 31.56
C GLN A 686 -14.34 2.74 32.57
N ASN A 687 -13.98 1.57 33.09
CA ASN A 687 -14.46 1.14 34.42
C ASN A 687 -13.37 0.38 35.18
N GLY A 688 -12.66 1.12 36.02
CA GLY A 688 -11.77 0.58 37.03
C GLY A 688 -12.55 -0.21 38.09
N ILE A 689 -12.05 -1.43 38.34
CA ILE A 689 -11.81 -2.08 39.63
C ILE A 689 -12.81 -1.76 40.78
N LEU A 690 -13.39 -2.86 41.31
CA LEU A 690 -14.19 -3.04 42.54
C LEU A 690 -15.71 -3.18 42.31
N ALA A 691 -16.35 -4.00 43.14
CA ALA A 691 -17.80 -4.05 43.37
C ALA A 691 -18.68 -4.89 42.42
N LYS A 692 -18.24 -6.12 42.15
CA LYS A 692 -19.04 -7.28 42.59
C LYS A 692 -18.10 -8.44 42.80
N LEU A 693 -17.45 -8.41 43.96
CA LEU A 693 -17.90 -9.16 45.12
C LEU A 693 -17.28 -10.57 45.02
N LEU A 694 -16.60 -11.03 46.07
CA LEU A 694 -17.37 -11.45 47.24
C LEU A 694 -18.60 -12.31 46.81
N LYS A 695 -18.37 -13.21 45.85
CA LYS A 695 -19.12 -14.44 45.70
C LYS A 695 -18.24 -15.66 45.43
N LEU A 696 -16.92 -15.53 45.68
CA LEU A 696 -15.98 -16.58 46.07
C LEU A 696 -14.91 -15.97 46.97
#